data_AF-A0A329VDJ6-F1
#
_entry.id   AF-A0A329VDJ6-F1
#
_cell.length_a   1.000
_cell.length_b   1.000
_cell.length_c   1.000
_cell.angle_alpha   90.00
_cell.angle_beta   90.00
_cell.angle_gamma   90.00
#
_symmetry.space_group_name_H-M   'P 1'
#
loop_
_entity.id
_entity.type
_entity.pdbx_description
1 polymer ?
#
loop_
_entity_poly.entity_id
_entity_poly.type
_entity_poly.pdbx_seq_one_letter_code
_entity_poly.pdbx_strand_id
1 'polypeptide(L)'
;MATEDSIIDDFNGKTKTLGWDIVAAYDRTKINMLFEQQYVRKVSEGAHFSPIFWESENKKIKFDNLILGKPLISFENSSIEGSQATAKLNFISGTIIELYDDGRVKNYQRITPSNNYHMTITVDLIAATGSVDNNGKVVVEFKKGILGVVNVINDAPAEVKEFFRNWLKDNDVTYELGILKLDNTAGLVPKMFKIRTQPAPGANSRSSDNYGHGAVLLFIATNYNPNGGVLPTSSSNFPYLIPDNRSAMLIISNKTLFENILKPQYERLLPSSTGVELELVSLDSQQNDSAKYLNIKNGYSESNEPVQYKRGKYTVWTGLVKHNGFDNIWPEKVKIPYSGMYIKPEKDKIIFSGVGNNGQSYHFDQSVGVLESSLITGHYSRNKIDFYVDGSIDITPTVISNDEIKLESYYGMNSRYDKQGASGWGGFIGPDFESEFIDKTAEVVKGIVENNLSNVAKIKLDSISLFAVNHLLFPESNYLEFDKVYVPGDMVLFGDISPTSTAFRINDLQLTIPVKAKHKFTTNTKATVNWSITPAELGSINANTGDYMAPTKIKGNNQIVTITATDPNTNAKASAVVILVPSSVSISPSFVVINENDVNKNANFTVYGDKKVNWRVETGTGYGVVDTNGKYTPPASFPAGYNMVTVTAVADNGDLDKVNILLISKNTKAEFTINPSYNQELLTPDAVMKFSSVGNDLTSPSEWSLMPERGNIKVGEPEVTKDEFGNDIEKYTATYTAPSDITCSEIVLLRVTHKNKPNRAGYALITLEPKIS
;
A
#
# COMPACT_ATOMS: atom_id res chain seq x y z
N MET A 1 13.29 13.39 -4.64
CA MET A 1 12.69 12.48 -5.64
C MET A 1 13.71 11.41 -5.93
N ALA A 2 13.38 10.17 -5.60
CA ALA A 2 14.28 9.04 -5.79
C ALA A 2 13.99 8.45 -7.19
N THR A 3 15.00 8.35 -8.03
CA THR A 3 14.91 7.74 -9.36
C THR A 3 15.57 6.37 -9.34
N GLU A 4 15.19 5.49 -10.26
CA GLU A 4 15.84 4.19 -10.45
C GLU A 4 17.37 4.37 -10.60
N ASP A 5 17.81 5.28 -11.48
CA ASP A 5 19.23 5.56 -11.71
C ASP A 5 19.95 6.01 -10.42
N SER A 6 19.34 6.91 -9.65
CA SER A 6 19.95 7.37 -8.39
C SER A 6 20.11 6.26 -7.35
N ILE A 7 19.20 5.27 -7.33
CA ILE A 7 19.31 4.11 -6.44
C ILE A 7 20.40 3.17 -6.94
N ILE A 8 20.43 2.88 -8.25
CA ILE A 8 21.45 2.01 -8.83
C ILE A 8 22.86 2.62 -8.64
N ASP A 9 23.00 3.93 -8.78
CA ASP A 9 24.27 4.63 -8.55
C ASP A 9 24.71 4.58 -7.07
N ASP A 10 23.78 4.70 -6.10
CA ASP A 10 24.10 4.53 -4.67
C ASP A 10 24.49 3.08 -4.32
N PHE A 11 23.98 2.11 -5.07
CA PHE A 11 24.25 0.68 -4.86
C PHE A 11 25.51 0.20 -5.59
N ASN A 12 26.07 1.01 -6.49
CA ASN A 12 27.20 0.60 -7.34
C ASN A 12 28.44 0.24 -6.51
N GLY A 13 28.89 -1.00 -6.63
CA GLY A 13 30.01 -1.57 -5.87
C GLY A 13 29.70 -1.82 -4.39
N LYS A 14 28.44 -1.69 -3.95
CA LYS A 14 28.04 -1.74 -2.54
C LYS A 14 26.91 -2.75 -2.29
N THR A 15 26.80 -3.18 -1.04
CA THR A 15 25.66 -3.94 -0.53
C THR A 15 24.88 -3.10 0.47
N LYS A 16 23.56 -3.09 0.34
CA LYS A 16 22.61 -2.35 1.17
C LYS A 16 21.68 -3.28 1.95
N THR A 17 21.76 -4.60 1.78
CA THR A 17 20.90 -5.53 2.51
C THR A 17 21.23 -5.69 4.00
N LEU A 18 22.33 -5.09 4.49
CA LEU A 18 22.76 -5.18 5.89
C LEU A 18 22.90 -6.63 6.41
N GLY A 19 23.32 -7.54 5.52
CA GLY A 19 23.50 -8.97 5.82
C GLY A 19 22.24 -9.82 5.73
N TRP A 20 21.09 -9.24 5.42
CA TRP A 20 19.89 -10.00 5.06
C TRP A 20 20.03 -10.57 3.66
N ASP A 21 19.45 -11.75 3.42
CA ASP A 21 19.48 -12.38 2.10
C ASP A 21 18.65 -11.58 1.10
N ILE A 22 17.49 -11.09 1.55
CA ILE A 22 16.51 -10.41 0.71
C ILE A 22 15.92 -9.22 1.47
N VAL A 23 15.73 -8.11 0.76
CA VAL A 23 14.93 -6.98 1.23
C VAL A 23 13.85 -6.69 0.20
N ALA A 24 12.58 -6.78 0.60
CA ALA A 24 11.45 -6.36 -0.23
C ALA A 24 10.88 -5.06 0.33
N ALA A 25 10.50 -4.13 -0.54
CA ALA A 25 9.84 -2.90 -0.15
C ALA A 25 8.64 -2.63 -1.04
N TYR A 26 7.60 -2.02 -0.49
CA TYR A 26 6.43 -1.57 -1.25
C TYR A 26 5.75 -0.35 -0.62
N ASP A 27 5.11 0.43 -1.49
CA ASP A 27 4.68 1.78 -1.19
C ASP A 27 3.29 1.88 -0.53
N ARG A 28 3.04 3.03 0.09
CA ARG A 28 1.76 3.40 0.71
C ARG A 28 0.58 3.33 -0.28
N THR A 29 0.78 3.73 -1.53
CA THR A 29 -0.32 3.84 -2.50
C THR A 29 -0.91 2.48 -2.77
N LYS A 30 -0.06 1.47 -3.02
CA LYS A 30 -0.52 0.10 -3.21
C LYS A 30 -1.06 -0.52 -1.93
N ILE A 31 -0.51 -0.21 -0.76
CA ILE A 31 -1.10 -0.63 0.52
C ILE A 31 -2.55 -0.14 0.66
N ASN A 32 -2.80 1.14 0.37
CA ASN A 32 -4.15 1.71 0.44
C ASN A 32 -5.09 1.15 -0.62
N MET A 33 -4.57 0.80 -1.81
CA MET A 33 -5.32 0.05 -2.83
C MET A 33 -5.72 -1.34 -2.32
N LEU A 34 -4.80 -2.08 -1.68
CA LEU A 34 -5.09 -3.39 -1.09
C LEU A 34 -6.11 -3.29 0.06
N PHE A 35 -6.04 -2.21 0.86
CA PHE A 35 -6.98 -1.96 1.94
C PHE A 35 -8.37 -1.59 1.42
N GLU A 36 -8.46 -0.86 0.31
CA GLU A 36 -9.72 -0.58 -0.35
C GLU A 36 -10.40 -1.87 -0.86
N GLN A 37 -9.65 -2.73 -1.55
CA GLN A 37 -10.17 -4.02 -2.03
C GLN A 37 -10.69 -4.88 -0.88
N GLN A 38 -9.91 -4.98 0.21
CA GLN A 38 -10.32 -5.70 1.42
C GLN A 38 -11.53 -5.06 2.12
N TYR A 39 -11.61 -3.73 2.15
CA TYR A 39 -12.76 -3.03 2.72
C TYR A 39 -14.03 -3.39 1.97
N VAL A 40 -14.00 -3.36 0.64
CA VAL A 40 -15.12 -3.72 -0.22
C VAL A 40 -15.56 -5.17 0.01
N ARG A 41 -14.61 -6.11 0.05
CA ARG A 41 -14.87 -7.52 0.38
C ARG A 41 -15.55 -7.64 1.75
N LYS A 42 -14.96 -7.05 2.79
CA LYS A 42 -15.48 -7.08 4.17
C LYS A 42 -16.85 -6.42 4.31
N VAL A 43 -17.14 -5.35 3.57
CA VAL A 43 -18.49 -4.76 3.53
C VAL A 43 -19.48 -5.75 2.93
N SER A 44 -19.14 -6.38 1.80
CA SER A 44 -20.00 -7.38 1.15
C SER A 44 -20.24 -8.64 2.00
N GLU A 45 -19.28 -8.99 2.86
CA GLU A 45 -19.33 -10.14 3.77
C GLU A 45 -19.92 -9.81 5.15
N GLY A 46 -20.19 -8.53 5.44
CA GLY A 46 -20.63 -8.10 6.79
C GLY A 46 -19.53 -8.17 7.87
N ALA A 47 -18.26 -8.23 7.47
CA ALA A 47 -17.08 -8.35 8.33
C ALA A 47 -16.27 -7.04 8.48
N HIS A 48 -16.89 -5.90 8.15
CA HIS A 48 -16.32 -4.57 8.34
C HIS A 48 -16.59 -4.06 9.77
N PHE A 49 -16.08 -2.86 10.12
CA PHE A 49 -16.34 -2.26 11.43
C PHE A 49 -17.84 -2.10 11.67
N SER A 50 -18.34 -2.66 12.78
CA SER A 50 -19.73 -2.51 13.19
C SER A 50 -20.08 -1.03 13.44
N PRO A 51 -21.33 -0.61 13.16
CA PRO A 51 -21.78 0.73 13.48
C PRO A 51 -21.66 1.03 14.98
N ILE A 52 -21.34 2.29 15.29
CA ILE A 52 -21.03 2.74 16.64
C ILE A 52 -22.25 3.45 17.23
N PHE A 53 -22.70 2.97 18.39
CA PHE A 53 -23.76 3.56 19.20
C PHE A 53 -23.22 3.81 20.60
N TRP A 54 -23.44 5.02 21.12
CA TRP A 54 -22.98 5.39 22.45
C TRP A 54 -23.73 6.60 22.99
N GLU A 55 -23.90 6.65 24.30
CA GLU A 55 -24.45 7.81 25.01
C GLU A 55 -23.55 8.08 26.23
N SER A 56 -23.22 9.34 26.48
CA SER A 56 -22.41 9.73 27.63
C SER A 56 -23.16 9.52 28.95
N GLU A 57 -22.44 9.33 30.05
CA GLU A 57 -23.04 9.08 31.37
C GLU A 57 -23.99 10.20 31.80
N ASN A 58 -23.64 11.45 31.49
CA ASN A 58 -24.47 12.63 31.75
C ASN A 58 -25.57 12.87 30.70
N LYS A 59 -25.69 11.98 29.70
CA LYS A 59 -26.65 12.05 28.59
C LYS A 59 -26.58 13.33 27.75
N LYS A 60 -25.42 14.00 27.74
CA LYS A 60 -25.19 15.22 26.95
C LYS A 60 -24.69 14.96 25.54
N ILE A 61 -24.12 13.79 25.26
CA ILE A 61 -23.61 13.43 23.95
C ILE A 61 -24.15 12.06 23.58
N LYS A 62 -24.66 11.94 22.37
CA LYS A 62 -25.09 10.66 21.80
C LYS A 62 -24.51 10.49 20.40
N PHE A 63 -23.94 9.31 20.16
CA PHE A 63 -23.54 8.81 18.86
C PHE A 63 -24.56 7.76 18.42
N ASP A 64 -25.13 7.98 17.25
CA ASP A 64 -26.15 7.12 16.68
C ASP A 64 -25.70 6.64 15.29
N ASN A 65 -25.49 5.33 15.18
CA ASN A 65 -25.14 4.64 13.94
C ASN A 65 -23.93 5.25 13.20
N LEU A 66 -22.82 5.55 13.90
CA LEU A 66 -21.61 6.03 13.21
C LEU A 66 -20.95 4.89 12.43
N ILE A 67 -20.67 5.11 11.15
CA ILE A 67 -20.09 4.11 10.25
C ILE A 67 -18.72 4.58 9.76
N LEU A 68 -17.74 3.69 9.82
CA LEU A 68 -16.38 3.93 9.35
C LEU A 68 -16.18 3.50 7.89
N GLY A 69 -15.40 4.28 7.15
CA GLY A 69 -14.95 3.96 5.80
C GLY A 69 -13.70 3.08 5.77
N LYS A 70 -13.12 2.94 4.57
CA LYS A 70 -11.86 2.22 4.37
C LYS A 70 -10.72 2.86 5.21
N PRO A 71 -9.84 2.04 5.82
CA PRO A 71 -8.63 2.55 6.45
C PRO A 71 -7.67 3.12 5.41
N LEU A 72 -7.03 4.22 5.77
CA LEU A 72 -5.93 4.82 5.00
C LEU A 72 -4.66 4.81 5.86
N ILE A 73 -3.65 4.10 5.40
CA ILE A 73 -2.33 4.06 6.01
C ILE A 73 -1.45 5.20 5.48
N SER A 74 -0.65 5.76 6.38
CA SER A 74 0.35 6.78 6.12
C SER A 74 1.54 6.66 7.09
N PHE A 75 2.66 7.27 6.71
CA PHE A 75 3.97 7.05 7.32
C PHE A 75 4.62 8.33 7.86
N GLU A 76 3.88 9.45 7.96
CA GLU A 76 4.38 10.77 8.38
C GLU A 76 5.01 10.80 9.78
N ASN A 77 4.63 9.86 10.65
CA ASN A 77 5.13 9.72 12.02
C ASN A 77 5.97 8.45 12.21
N SER A 78 6.30 7.75 11.12
CA SER A 78 7.07 6.51 11.16
C SER A 78 8.58 6.78 11.18
N SER A 79 9.32 5.76 11.62
CA SER A 79 10.79 5.74 11.59
C SER A 79 11.25 4.36 11.18
N ILE A 80 12.37 4.30 10.46
CA ILE A 80 13.02 3.05 10.02
C ILE A 80 13.58 2.21 11.17
N GLU A 81 13.64 2.76 12.37
CA GLU A 81 13.95 2.02 13.60
C GLU A 81 12.73 1.21 14.08
N GLY A 82 11.53 1.69 13.78
CA GLY A 82 10.26 1.11 14.18
C GLY A 82 9.55 0.38 13.05
N SER A 83 8.40 -0.18 13.39
CA SER A 83 7.50 -0.87 12.47
C SER A 83 6.12 -0.22 12.53
N GLN A 84 6.05 1.11 12.65
CA GLN A 84 4.82 1.83 12.92
C GLN A 84 4.28 2.56 11.69
N ALA A 85 2.95 2.67 11.64
CA ALA A 85 2.24 3.50 10.68
C ALA A 85 1.06 4.22 11.35
N THR A 86 0.58 5.30 10.72
CA THR A 86 -0.66 5.96 11.11
C THR A 86 -1.79 5.42 10.24
N ALA A 87 -2.86 4.93 10.86
CA ALA A 87 -4.09 4.58 10.19
C ALA A 87 -5.15 5.65 10.44
N LYS A 88 -5.73 6.19 9.36
CA LYS A 88 -6.86 7.11 9.40
C LYS A 88 -8.14 6.36 9.01
N LEU A 89 -9.13 6.39 9.88
CA LEU A 89 -10.47 5.85 9.64
C LEU A 89 -11.46 7.01 9.60
N ASN A 90 -12.02 7.29 8.41
CA ASN A 90 -13.01 8.35 8.24
C ASN A 90 -14.40 7.86 8.68
N PHE A 91 -15.16 8.70 9.37
CA PHE A 91 -16.59 8.48 9.57
C PHE A 91 -17.33 8.90 8.30
N ILE A 92 -18.06 7.97 7.69
CA ILE A 92 -18.74 8.17 6.40
C ILE A 92 -20.26 8.32 6.53
N SER A 93 -20.81 7.98 7.69
CA SER A 93 -22.24 8.09 8.02
C SER A 93 -22.44 8.11 9.54
N GLY A 94 -23.63 8.53 9.98
CA GLY A 94 -24.05 8.55 11.38
C GLY A 94 -24.52 9.91 11.86
N THR A 95 -25.03 9.96 13.09
CA THR A 95 -25.52 11.17 13.74
C THR A 95 -24.82 11.41 15.07
N ILE A 96 -24.46 12.68 15.32
CA ILE A 96 -23.96 13.18 16.59
C ILE A 96 -25.01 14.13 17.16
N ILE A 97 -25.42 13.91 18.41
CA ILE A 97 -26.42 14.72 19.10
C ILE A 97 -25.78 15.25 20.37
N GLU A 98 -25.75 16.58 20.52
CA GLU A 98 -25.40 17.23 21.79
C GLU A 98 -26.67 17.76 22.47
N LEU A 99 -26.79 17.54 23.77
CA LEU A 99 -27.96 17.82 24.59
C LEU A 99 -27.59 18.75 25.75
N TYR A 100 -28.54 19.58 26.17
CA TYR A 100 -28.48 20.32 27.44
C TYR A 100 -28.73 19.38 28.63
N ASP A 101 -28.47 19.86 29.85
CA ASP A 101 -28.74 19.12 31.11
C ASP A 101 -30.21 18.66 31.25
N ASP A 102 -31.14 19.41 30.64
CA ASP A 102 -32.57 19.11 30.63
C ASP A 102 -33.00 18.20 29.46
N GLY A 103 -32.04 17.67 28.70
CA GLY A 103 -32.26 16.75 27.58
C GLY A 103 -32.70 17.42 26.28
N ARG A 104 -32.80 18.75 26.19
CA ARG A 104 -33.08 19.43 24.92
C ARG A 104 -31.91 19.36 23.96
N VAL A 105 -32.18 19.16 22.66
CA VAL A 105 -31.13 19.09 21.63
C VAL A 105 -30.49 20.45 21.41
N LYS A 106 -29.18 20.55 21.67
CA LYS A 106 -28.35 21.74 21.43
C LYS A 106 -27.74 21.74 20.04
N ASN A 107 -27.28 20.58 19.57
CA ASN A 107 -26.67 20.39 18.25
C ASN A 107 -27.11 19.04 17.70
N TYR A 108 -27.51 19.01 16.43
CA TYR A 108 -27.82 17.77 15.72
C TYR A 108 -27.03 17.76 14.42
N GLN A 109 -26.15 16.78 14.30
CA GLN A 109 -25.16 16.72 13.25
C GLN A 109 -25.20 15.38 12.53
N ARG A 110 -25.52 15.41 11.24
CA ARG A 110 -25.33 14.26 10.35
C ARG A 110 -23.91 14.27 9.79
N ILE A 111 -23.29 13.09 9.81
CA ILE A 111 -21.95 12.88 9.25
C ILE A 111 -22.07 12.61 7.75
N THR A 112 -21.22 13.30 7.01
CA THR A 112 -20.96 13.10 5.59
C THR A 112 -19.48 12.80 5.38
N PRO A 113 -19.11 12.07 4.30
CA PRO A 113 -17.70 11.79 4.02
C PRO A 113 -16.82 13.04 3.88
N SER A 114 -17.39 14.21 3.59
CA SER A 114 -16.67 15.47 3.43
C SER A 114 -16.47 16.27 4.71
N ASN A 115 -17.13 15.93 5.83
CA ASN A 115 -16.83 16.60 7.09
C ASN A 115 -15.39 16.34 7.56
N ASN A 116 -14.70 15.38 6.93
CA ASN A 116 -13.36 14.95 7.29
C ASN A 116 -13.30 14.57 8.77
N TYR A 117 -14.42 14.05 9.30
CA TYR A 117 -14.43 13.40 10.60
C TYR A 117 -13.73 12.08 10.49
N HIS A 118 -12.79 11.86 11.39
CA HIS A 118 -11.96 10.70 11.40
C HIS A 118 -11.45 10.43 12.81
N MET A 119 -10.98 9.20 12.98
CA MET A 119 -10.06 8.84 14.03
C MET A 119 -8.71 8.46 13.43
N THR A 120 -7.62 8.78 14.12
CA THR A 120 -6.29 8.25 13.80
C THR A 120 -5.88 7.22 14.82
N ILE A 121 -5.14 6.21 14.38
CA ILE A 121 -4.61 5.14 15.21
C ILE A 121 -3.15 4.93 14.82
N THR A 122 -2.24 4.99 15.79
CA THR A 122 -0.87 4.51 15.58
C THR A 122 -0.88 3.00 15.70
N VAL A 123 -0.50 2.30 14.63
CA VAL A 123 -0.50 0.83 14.55
C VAL A 123 0.92 0.30 14.39
N ASP A 124 1.22 -0.78 15.10
CA ASP A 124 2.41 -1.59 14.84
C ASP A 124 2.12 -2.59 13.71
N LEU A 125 3.02 -2.65 12.74
CA LEU A 125 3.03 -3.67 11.71
C LEU A 125 3.76 -4.89 12.27
N ILE A 126 2.99 -5.90 12.65
CA ILE A 126 3.50 -7.13 13.22
C ILE A 126 3.34 -8.28 12.24
N ALA A 127 4.27 -9.22 12.29
CA ALA A 127 3.99 -10.56 11.77
C ALA A 127 2.92 -11.15 12.69
N ALA A 128 1.80 -11.62 12.13
CA ALA A 128 0.78 -12.31 12.90
C ALA A 128 1.35 -13.63 13.43
N THR A 129 2.03 -13.61 14.57
CA THR A 129 2.40 -14.83 15.28
C THR A 129 1.20 -15.30 16.07
N GLY A 130 0.24 -15.90 15.36
CA GLY A 130 -0.81 -16.72 15.93
C GLY A 130 -0.26 -18.12 16.13
N SER A 131 -0.31 -18.62 17.35
CA SER A 131 0.36 -19.81 17.88
C SER A 131 -0.05 -21.17 17.28
N VAL A 132 -0.52 -21.25 16.02
CA VAL A 132 -0.71 -22.52 15.29
C VAL A 132 -0.41 -22.44 13.78
N ASP A 133 -0.30 -21.27 13.13
CA ASP A 133 -0.17 -21.22 11.65
C ASP A 133 1.12 -20.54 11.16
N ASN A 134 1.96 -21.31 10.45
CA ASN A 134 3.28 -20.98 9.89
C ASN A 134 3.27 -20.01 8.66
N ASN A 135 2.23 -19.18 8.50
CA ASN A 135 1.96 -18.56 7.20
C ASN A 135 2.58 -17.16 7.00
N GLY A 136 3.36 -16.64 7.96
CA GLY A 136 4.15 -15.40 7.80
C GLY A 136 3.35 -14.17 7.34
N LYS A 137 2.09 -14.08 7.74
CA LYS A 137 1.15 -13.02 7.36
C LYS A 137 1.52 -11.69 8.03
N VAL A 138 1.52 -10.61 7.25
CA VAL A 138 1.71 -9.24 7.72
C VAL A 138 0.34 -8.58 7.84
N VAL A 139 -0.04 -8.19 9.05
CA VAL A 139 -1.38 -7.66 9.36
C VAL A 139 -1.31 -6.36 10.14
N VAL A 140 -2.36 -5.56 9.96
CA VAL A 140 -2.70 -4.44 10.84
C VAL A 140 -3.83 -4.87 11.75
N GLU A 141 -3.53 -4.97 13.05
CA GLU A 141 -4.51 -5.24 14.11
C GLU A 141 -4.87 -3.93 14.83
N PHE A 142 -5.98 -3.31 14.44
CA PHE A 142 -6.36 -2.00 14.98
C PHE A 142 -6.58 -2.01 16.50
N LYS A 143 -7.08 -3.11 17.06
CA LYS A 143 -7.26 -3.28 18.52
C LYS A 143 -6.00 -3.16 19.35
N LYS A 144 -4.83 -3.46 18.76
CA LYS A 144 -3.52 -3.32 19.42
C LYS A 144 -2.94 -1.91 19.27
N GLY A 145 -3.56 -1.08 18.43
CA GLY A 145 -3.12 0.27 18.15
C GLY A 145 -3.40 1.26 19.27
N ILE A 146 -2.74 2.41 19.18
CA ILE A 146 -2.90 3.53 20.11
C ILE A 146 -3.79 4.57 19.44
N LEU A 147 -4.92 4.88 20.05
CA LEU A 147 -5.83 5.93 19.58
C LEU A 147 -5.14 7.30 19.61
N GLY A 148 -5.13 7.98 18.47
CA GLY A 148 -4.67 9.35 18.31
C GLY A 148 -5.81 10.35 18.39
N VAL A 149 -6.05 11.07 17.30
CA VAL A 149 -7.10 12.10 17.20
C VAL A 149 -8.45 11.44 16.99
N VAL A 150 -9.49 11.99 17.61
CA VAL A 150 -10.89 11.80 17.22
C VAL A 150 -11.50 13.19 17.13
N ASN A 151 -11.93 13.61 15.94
CA ASN A 151 -12.41 14.98 15.70
C ASN A 151 -13.93 15.08 15.45
N VAL A 152 -14.70 14.08 15.88
CA VAL A 152 -16.17 14.06 15.73
C VAL A 152 -16.87 15.19 16.49
N ILE A 153 -16.26 15.69 17.57
CA ILE A 153 -16.73 16.84 18.36
C ILE A 153 -15.55 17.78 18.59
N ASN A 154 -15.78 19.09 18.43
CA ASN A 154 -14.79 20.11 18.78
C ASN A 154 -14.53 20.07 20.29
N ASP A 155 -13.26 20.01 20.69
CA ASP A 155 -12.85 19.89 22.10
C ASP A 155 -13.51 18.71 22.83
N ALA A 156 -13.57 17.54 22.16
CA ALA A 156 -14.21 16.33 22.68
C ALA A 156 -13.83 16.02 24.15
N PRO A 157 -14.83 15.79 25.03
CA PRO A 157 -14.61 15.43 26.44
C PRO A 157 -13.72 14.20 26.60
N ALA A 158 -13.08 14.07 27.77
CA ALA A 158 -12.20 12.94 28.08
C ALA A 158 -12.93 11.58 27.95
N GLU A 159 -14.20 11.54 28.35
CA GLU A 159 -15.08 10.37 28.25
C GLU A 159 -15.26 9.88 26.80
N VAL A 160 -15.43 10.80 25.83
CA VAL A 160 -15.55 10.45 24.40
C VAL A 160 -14.27 9.76 23.92
N LYS A 161 -13.11 10.29 24.29
CA LYS A 161 -11.82 9.69 23.92
C LYS A 161 -11.63 8.31 24.57
N GLU A 162 -12.09 8.16 25.82
CA GLU A 162 -12.04 6.88 26.53
C GLU A 162 -12.97 5.84 25.90
N PHE A 163 -14.17 6.24 25.50
CA PHE A 163 -15.09 5.38 24.75
C PHE A 163 -14.43 4.83 23.48
N PHE A 164 -13.88 5.69 22.62
CA PHE A 164 -13.22 5.23 21.38
C PHE A 164 -11.98 4.37 21.66
N ARG A 165 -11.26 4.60 22.76
CA ARG A 165 -10.15 3.71 23.18
C ARG A 165 -10.64 2.31 23.52
N ASN A 166 -11.76 2.19 24.22
CA ASN A 166 -12.32 0.90 24.61
C ASN A 166 -12.99 0.20 23.42
N TRP A 167 -13.79 0.93 22.64
CA TRP A 167 -14.38 0.44 21.39
C TRP A 167 -13.32 -0.13 20.44
N LEU A 168 -12.15 0.54 20.33
CA LEU A 168 -11.05 0.06 19.49
C LEU A 168 -10.50 -1.29 19.98
N LYS A 169 -10.32 -1.47 21.29
CA LYS A 169 -9.79 -2.71 21.89
C LYS A 169 -10.73 -3.90 21.71
N ASP A 170 -12.03 -3.64 21.66
CA ASP A 170 -13.08 -4.65 21.52
C ASP A 170 -13.39 -5.00 20.05
N ASN A 171 -12.63 -4.45 19.08
CA ASN A 171 -12.88 -4.64 17.65
C ASN A 171 -11.78 -5.47 16.95
N ASP A 172 -12.14 -6.67 16.49
CA ASP A 172 -11.21 -7.62 15.86
C ASP A 172 -11.00 -7.43 14.35
N VAL A 173 -11.45 -6.31 13.75
CA VAL A 173 -11.24 -6.07 12.32
C VAL A 173 -9.75 -5.90 12.04
N THR A 174 -9.25 -6.69 11.08
CA THR A 174 -7.85 -6.68 10.63
C THR A 174 -7.74 -6.50 9.13
N TYR A 175 -6.62 -5.94 8.69
CA TYR A 175 -6.28 -5.79 7.27
C TYR A 175 -4.91 -6.37 6.99
N GLU A 176 -4.76 -6.98 5.82
CA GLU A 176 -3.57 -7.70 5.41
C GLU A 176 -2.73 -6.82 4.48
N LEU A 177 -1.42 -6.78 4.74
CA LEU A 177 -0.45 -6.08 3.88
C LEU A 177 0.19 -7.03 2.87
N GLY A 178 0.35 -8.29 3.26
CA GLY A 178 0.97 -9.34 2.45
C GLY A 178 1.20 -10.60 3.28
N ILE A 179 1.64 -11.66 2.61
CA ILE A 179 1.90 -12.97 3.19
C ILE A 179 3.30 -13.39 2.72
N LEU A 180 4.18 -13.71 3.67
CA LEU A 180 5.45 -14.37 3.38
C LEU A 180 5.32 -15.87 3.67
N LYS A 181 5.21 -16.71 2.62
CA LYS A 181 5.13 -18.16 2.81
C LYS A 181 6.47 -18.75 3.25
N LEU A 182 6.49 -19.45 4.38
CA LEU A 182 7.71 -20.04 4.97
C LEU A 182 7.86 -21.55 4.69
N ASP A 183 6.81 -22.21 4.20
CA ASP A 183 6.66 -23.67 4.11
C ASP A 183 7.03 -24.29 2.75
N ASN A 184 7.48 -23.49 1.79
CA ASN A 184 7.92 -24.01 0.48
C ASN A 184 9.30 -24.68 0.54
N THR A 185 9.61 -25.56 -0.41
CA THR A 185 10.84 -26.39 -0.43
C THR A 185 11.82 -26.04 -1.54
N ALA A 186 11.49 -25.12 -2.45
CA ALA A 186 12.31 -24.82 -3.61
C ALA A 186 12.96 -23.43 -3.55
N GLY A 187 14.24 -23.35 -3.95
CA GLY A 187 14.96 -22.08 -4.11
C GLY A 187 15.31 -21.37 -2.80
N LEU A 188 15.11 -20.04 -2.79
CA LEU A 188 15.36 -19.14 -1.67
C LEU A 188 14.27 -19.30 -0.59
N VAL A 189 14.32 -20.34 0.22
CA VAL A 189 13.23 -20.62 1.18
C VAL A 189 13.32 -19.68 2.40
N PRO A 190 12.34 -18.78 2.63
CA PRO A 190 12.31 -17.93 3.82
C PRO A 190 12.30 -18.74 5.11
N LYS A 191 13.04 -18.28 6.11
CA LYS A 191 13.08 -18.85 7.47
C LYS A 191 12.53 -17.91 8.52
N MET A 192 12.78 -16.62 8.35
CA MET A 192 12.16 -15.57 9.15
C MET A 192 12.18 -14.25 8.39
N PHE A 193 11.43 -13.29 8.91
CA PHE A 193 11.50 -11.92 8.43
C PHE A 193 11.29 -10.92 9.56
N LYS A 194 11.67 -9.68 9.30
CA LYS A 194 11.45 -8.52 10.17
C LYS A 194 10.86 -7.39 9.34
N ILE A 195 9.99 -6.60 9.95
CA ILE A 195 9.29 -5.49 9.31
C ILE A 195 9.93 -4.17 9.76
N ARG A 196 10.10 -3.23 8.83
CA ARG A 196 10.34 -1.82 9.11
C ARG A 196 9.41 -0.94 8.29
N THR A 197 9.25 0.30 8.72
CA THR A 197 8.51 1.32 7.98
C THR A 197 9.38 2.53 7.77
N GLN A 198 9.21 3.22 6.65
CA GLN A 198 10.02 4.39 6.34
C GLN A 198 9.16 5.46 5.68
N PRO A 199 9.22 6.73 6.14
CA PRO A 199 8.62 7.83 5.41
C PRO A 199 9.40 8.08 4.12
N ALA A 200 8.69 8.44 3.05
CA ALA A 200 9.34 8.91 1.84
C ALA A 200 10.11 10.22 2.14
N PRO A 201 11.19 10.54 1.40
CA PRO A 201 11.94 11.77 1.61
C PRO A 201 11.02 13.01 1.62
N GLY A 202 11.05 13.77 2.73
CA GLY A 202 10.23 14.98 2.92
C GLY A 202 8.80 14.75 3.45
N ALA A 203 8.29 13.52 3.43
CA ALA A 203 6.89 13.19 3.70
C ALA A 203 6.43 13.39 5.16
N ASN A 204 7.33 13.74 6.08
CA ASN A 204 6.99 14.09 7.47
C ASN A 204 6.52 15.55 7.60
N SER A 205 6.77 16.39 6.58
CA SER A 205 6.35 17.78 6.58
C SER A 205 4.90 17.91 6.10
N ARG A 206 4.03 18.47 6.94
CA ARG A 206 2.60 18.72 6.60
C ARG A 206 2.39 19.63 5.39
N SER A 207 3.41 20.39 4.99
CA SER A 207 3.36 21.30 3.83
C SER A 207 3.83 20.65 2.52
N SER A 208 4.27 19.38 2.56
CA SER A 208 4.75 18.66 1.38
C SER A 208 3.61 17.99 0.62
N ASP A 209 3.70 17.98 -0.71
CA ASP A 209 2.70 17.32 -1.57
C ASP A 209 2.64 15.80 -1.35
N ASN A 210 3.76 15.20 -0.94
CA ASN A 210 3.88 13.78 -0.62
C ASN A 210 3.69 13.47 0.87
N TYR A 211 3.08 14.39 1.65
CA TYR A 211 2.86 14.17 3.08
C TYR A 211 2.21 12.81 3.37
N GLY A 212 2.80 12.07 4.31
CA GLY A 212 2.36 10.73 4.69
C GLY A 212 2.78 9.60 3.73
N HIS A 213 3.42 9.87 2.59
CA HIS A 213 4.01 8.84 1.74
C HIS A 213 5.13 8.08 2.46
N GLY A 214 5.32 6.82 2.09
CA GLY A 214 6.31 5.95 2.71
C GLY A 214 6.21 4.52 2.20
N ALA A 215 6.97 3.64 2.82
CA ALA A 215 7.08 2.25 2.43
C ALA A 215 7.12 1.31 3.63
N VAL A 216 6.67 0.08 3.42
CA VAL A 216 6.93 -1.07 4.29
C VAL A 216 8.12 -1.83 3.74
N LEU A 217 9.04 -2.22 4.61
CA LEU A 217 10.21 -3.02 4.28
C LEU A 217 10.13 -4.38 4.98
N LEU A 218 10.38 -5.44 4.22
CA LEU A 218 10.52 -6.81 4.70
C LEU A 218 11.98 -7.23 4.55
N PHE A 219 12.65 -7.42 5.67
CA PHE A 219 13.99 -7.98 5.76
C PHE A 219 13.87 -9.48 5.95
N ILE A 220 14.30 -10.29 4.98
CA ILE A 220 13.98 -11.71 4.89
C ILE A 220 15.27 -12.54 4.95
N ALA A 221 15.29 -13.47 5.89
CA ALA A 221 16.33 -14.49 6.04
C ALA A 221 15.88 -15.76 5.32
N THR A 222 16.78 -16.42 4.60
CA THR A 222 16.47 -17.65 3.86
C THR A 222 17.20 -18.86 4.45
N ASN A 223 17.09 -20.02 3.80
CA ASN A 223 17.91 -21.19 4.08
C ASN A 223 19.42 -20.95 3.94
N TYR A 224 19.86 -19.91 3.21
CA TYR A 224 21.27 -19.57 3.07
C TYR A 224 21.83 -18.77 4.26
N ASN A 225 21.07 -17.81 4.79
CA ASN A 225 21.41 -17.12 6.04
C ASN A 225 20.20 -17.10 7.00
N PRO A 226 19.92 -18.21 7.71
CA PRO A 226 18.72 -18.34 8.55
C PRO A 226 18.70 -17.40 9.76
N ASN A 227 19.86 -16.86 10.14
CA ASN A 227 19.98 -15.92 11.25
C ASN A 227 19.65 -14.47 10.84
N GLY A 228 19.58 -14.18 9.54
CA GLY A 228 19.35 -12.84 9.01
C GLY A 228 20.55 -11.90 9.20
N GLY A 229 20.28 -10.60 9.05
CA GLY A 229 21.25 -9.52 9.15
C GLY A 229 20.97 -8.55 10.29
N VAL A 230 21.62 -7.39 10.24
CA VAL A 230 21.38 -6.30 11.18
C VAL A 230 20.25 -5.42 10.63
N LEU A 231 19.34 -4.98 11.49
CA LEU A 231 18.28 -4.06 11.08
C LEU A 231 18.80 -2.62 11.01
N PRO A 232 18.27 -1.80 10.09
CA PRO A 232 18.61 -0.39 10.04
C PRO A 232 18.23 0.29 11.37
N THR A 233 19.09 1.22 11.77
CA THR A 233 18.97 1.96 13.04
C THR A 233 18.79 3.47 12.85
N SER A 234 18.79 3.96 11.60
CA SER A 234 18.51 5.37 11.29
C SER A 234 18.25 5.54 9.79
N SER A 235 17.58 6.61 9.38
CA SER A 235 17.42 6.93 7.96
C SER A 235 18.75 7.26 7.27
N SER A 236 19.79 7.63 8.03
CA SER A 236 21.13 7.87 7.48
C SER A 236 21.87 6.58 7.10
N ASN A 237 21.51 5.43 7.67
CA ASN A 237 22.18 4.15 7.40
C ASN A 237 21.43 3.25 6.43
N PHE A 238 20.28 3.69 5.91
CA PHE A 238 19.52 2.92 4.94
C PHE A 238 18.73 3.83 3.99
N PRO A 239 18.95 3.72 2.66
CA PRO A 239 18.32 4.60 1.69
C PRO A 239 16.82 4.30 1.54
N TYR A 240 16.05 5.28 1.05
CA TYR A 240 14.69 5.02 0.62
C TYR A 240 14.71 4.22 -0.70
N LEU A 241 13.99 3.10 -0.73
CA LEU A 241 14.13 2.09 -1.77
C LEU A 241 13.15 2.21 -2.94
N ILE A 242 12.09 2.99 -2.81
CA ILE A 242 11.04 3.03 -3.84
C ILE A 242 11.24 4.26 -4.73
N PRO A 243 11.57 4.08 -6.02
CA PRO A 243 11.55 5.18 -6.98
C PRO A 243 10.15 5.79 -7.14
N ASP A 244 10.07 7.07 -7.51
CA ASP A 244 8.78 7.79 -7.62
C ASP A 244 7.83 7.19 -8.69
N ASN A 245 8.36 6.47 -9.68
CA ASN A 245 7.61 5.81 -10.75
C ASN A 245 7.31 4.33 -10.47
N ARG A 246 7.60 3.84 -9.27
CA ARG A 246 7.46 2.43 -8.87
C ARG A 246 6.67 2.32 -7.59
N SER A 247 6.10 1.14 -7.37
CA SER A 247 5.44 0.81 -6.12
C SER A 247 6.11 -0.30 -5.32
N ALA A 248 7.10 -0.98 -5.90
CA ALA A 248 7.85 -2.01 -5.19
C ALA A 248 9.28 -2.19 -5.69
N MET A 249 10.10 -2.77 -4.83
CA MET A 249 11.49 -3.15 -5.10
C MET A 249 11.82 -4.45 -4.35
N LEU A 250 12.59 -5.33 -4.98
CA LEU A 250 13.19 -6.50 -4.34
C LEU A 250 14.70 -6.46 -4.51
N ILE A 251 15.42 -6.65 -3.42
CA ILE A 251 16.88 -6.71 -3.39
C ILE A 251 17.28 -8.11 -2.98
N ILE A 252 18.13 -8.77 -3.77
CA ILE A 252 18.83 -10.01 -3.40
C ILE A 252 20.27 -9.65 -3.08
N SER A 253 20.75 -10.05 -1.91
CA SER A 253 22.08 -9.66 -1.46
C SER A 253 23.16 -10.18 -2.40
N ASN A 254 24.20 -9.37 -2.59
CA ASN A 254 25.40 -9.73 -3.34
C ASN A 254 25.98 -11.07 -2.87
N LYS A 255 26.04 -11.29 -1.56
CA LYS A 255 26.55 -12.53 -0.98
C LYS A 255 25.67 -13.72 -1.36
N THR A 256 24.36 -13.60 -1.23
CA THR A 256 23.41 -14.66 -1.60
C THR A 256 23.51 -14.99 -3.08
N LEU A 257 23.58 -13.98 -3.95
CA LEU A 257 23.73 -14.17 -5.39
C LEU A 257 25.07 -14.84 -5.72
N PHE A 258 26.21 -14.25 -5.34
CA PHE A 258 27.52 -14.71 -5.79
C PHE A 258 27.97 -15.99 -5.08
N GLU A 259 27.77 -16.10 -3.76
CA GLU A 259 28.25 -17.25 -2.99
C GLU A 259 27.33 -18.47 -3.09
N ASN A 260 26.02 -18.25 -2.99
CA ASN A 260 25.07 -19.35 -2.82
C ASN A 260 24.38 -19.78 -4.13
N ILE A 261 24.17 -18.84 -5.06
CA ILE A 261 23.47 -19.12 -6.33
C ILE A 261 24.46 -19.33 -7.48
N LEU A 262 25.41 -18.41 -7.67
CA LEU A 262 26.29 -18.40 -8.84
C LEU A 262 27.50 -19.32 -8.68
N LYS A 263 28.24 -19.23 -7.56
CA LYS A 263 29.46 -20.02 -7.34
C LYS A 263 29.27 -21.53 -7.60
N PRO A 264 28.26 -22.22 -7.03
CA PRO A 264 28.07 -23.66 -7.27
C PRO A 264 27.70 -24.00 -8.72
N GLN A 265 27.18 -23.05 -9.49
CA GLN A 265 26.92 -23.24 -10.92
C GLN A 265 28.22 -23.07 -11.72
N TYR A 266 29.01 -22.03 -11.45
CA TYR A 266 30.28 -21.80 -12.14
C TYR A 266 31.30 -22.91 -11.88
N GLU A 267 31.38 -23.45 -10.66
CA GLU A 267 32.22 -24.61 -10.33
C GLU A 267 31.87 -25.86 -11.17
N ARG A 268 30.63 -25.96 -11.66
CA ARG A 268 30.16 -27.05 -12.53
C ARG A 268 30.24 -26.73 -14.02
N LEU A 269 30.05 -25.46 -14.41
CA LEU A 269 30.01 -25.03 -15.81
C LEU A 269 31.41 -24.87 -16.41
N LEU A 270 32.41 -24.53 -15.61
CA LEU A 270 33.79 -24.45 -16.04
C LEU A 270 34.41 -25.86 -16.07
N PRO A 271 34.78 -26.40 -17.25
CA PRO A 271 35.33 -27.74 -17.34
C PRO A 271 36.73 -27.77 -16.72
N SER A 272 37.00 -28.71 -15.82
CA SER A 272 38.32 -28.91 -15.21
C SER A 272 38.43 -30.34 -14.69
N SER A 273 39.53 -31.03 -15.01
CA SER A 273 39.80 -32.38 -14.53
C SER A 273 40.21 -32.42 -13.05
N THR A 274 40.62 -31.28 -12.49
CA THR A 274 41.03 -31.13 -11.08
C THR A 274 39.99 -30.42 -10.22
N GLY A 275 38.81 -30.12 -10.78
CA GLY A 275 37.82 -29.23 -10.18
C GLY A 275 38.17 -27.75 -10.35
N VAL A 276 37.23 -26.89 -9.97
CA VAL A 276 37.36 -25.43 -9.96
C VAL A 276 36.97 -24.94 -8.57
N GLU A 277 37.77 -24.06 -8.01
CA GLU A 277 37.51 -23.43 -6.72
C GLU A 277 37.40 -21.92 -6.90
N LEU A 278 36.26 -21.36 -6.47
CA LEU A 278 36.04 -19.92 -6.44
C LEU A 278 36.01 -19.41 -5.00
N GLU A 279 36.64 -18.25 -4.77
CA GLU A 279 36.60 -17.54 -3.50
C GLU A 279 35.83 -16.22 -3.66
N LEU A 280 35.12 -15.82 -2.61
CA LEU A 280 34.39 -14.56 -2.58
C LEU A 280 35.28 -13.44 -2.02
N VAL A 281 35.54 -12.40 -2.81
CA VAL A 281 36.48 -11.30 -2.47
C VAL A 281 35.76 -9.96 -2.53
N SER A 282 36.05 -9.05 -1.61
CA SER A 282 35.50 -7.68 -1.64
C SER A 282 36.07 -6.87 -2.80
N LEU A 283 35.23 -6.07 -3.47
CA LEU A 283 35.67 -5.11 -4.49
C LEU A 283 36.57 -4.02 -3.89
N ASP A 284 36.25 -3.58 -2.67
CA ASP A 284 37.03 -2.66 -1.86
C ASP A 284 37.16 -3.22 -0.44
N SER A 285 38.36 -3.63 -0.04
CA SER A 285 38.62 -4.21 1.28
C SER A 285 38.53 -3.20 2.43
N GLN A 286 38.50 -1.89 2.14
CA GLN A 286 38.44 -0.82 3.13
C GLN A 286 37.00 -0.40 3.46
N GLN A 287 36.01 -0.82 2.65
CA GLN A 287 34.61 -0.46 2.84
C GLN A 287 33.80 -1.65 3.39
N ASN A 288 33.11 -1.42 4.52
CA ASN A 288 32.29 -2.45 5.18
C ASN A 288 31.08 -2.87 4.34
N ASP A 289 30.53 -1.95 3.55
CA ASP A 289 29.42 -2.18 2.64
C ASP A 289 29.89 -2.54 1.23
N SER A 290 31.17 -2.90 1.02
CA SER A 290 31.65 -3.28 -0.30
C SER A 290 30.98 -4.56 -0.80
N ALA A 291 30.45 -4.52 -2.03
CA ALA A 291 30.02 -5.71 -2.73
C ALA A 291 31.22 -6.63 -3.02
N LYS A 292 30.92 -7.91 -3.25
CA LYS A 292 31.91 -8.95 -3.48
C LYS A 292 31.77 -9.54 -4.88
N TYR A 293 32.85 -10.17 -5.32
CA TYR A 293 32.96 -10.85 -6.60
C TYR A 293 33.61 -12.22 -6.40
N LEU A 294 33.52 -13.10 -7.40
CA LEU A 294 34.15 -14.42 -7.35
C LEU A 294 35.50 -14.38 -8.04
N ASN A 295 36.56 -14.65 -7.30
CA ASN A 295 37.90 -14.85 -7.83
C ASN A 295 38.15 -16.34 -8.04
N ILE A 296 38.71 -16.73 -9.19
CA ILE A 296 38.99 -18.15 -9.46
C ILE A 296 40.40 -18.48 -8.95
N LYS A 297 40.50 -19.45 -8.04
CA LYS A 297 41.76 -19.84 -7.40
C LYS A 297 42.52 -20.88 -8.18
N ASN A 298 41.82 -21.88 -8.69
CA ASN A 298 42.40 -23.03 -9.37
C ASN A 298 41.49 -23.56 -10.47
N GLY A 299 41.95 -24.60 -11.14
CA GLY A 299 41.29 -25.21 -12.29
C GLY A 299 41.84 -24.68 -13.61
N TYR A 300 41.59 -25.46 -14.66
CA TYR A 300 42.02 -25.14 -16.01
C TYR A 300 41.11 -25.82 -17.02
N SER A 301 40.99 -25.22 -18.20
CA SER A 301 40.44 -25.88 -19.37
C SER A 301 41.55 -26.58 -20.13
N GLU A 302 41.25 -27.71 -20.77
CA GLU A 302 42.23 -28.42 -21.59
C GLU A 302 41.68 -28.82 -22.96
N SER A 303 42.59 -28.98 -23.94
CA SER A 303 42.26 -29.56 -25.24
C SER A 303 41.93 -31.05 -25.14
N ASN A 304 41.26 -31.60 -26.15
CA ASN A 304 40.98 -33.04 -26.20
C ASN A 304 42.29 -33.85 -26.33
N GLU A 305 43.20 -33.40 -27.18
CA GLU A 305 44.48 -34.02 -27.47
C GLU A 305 45.61 -32.98 -27.45
N PRO A 306 46.86 -33.40 -27.20
CA PRO A 306 48.04 -32.55 -27.41
C PRO A 306 48.21 -32.17 -28.88
N VAL A 307 48.82 -31.02 -29.15
CA VAL A 307 49.24 -30.66 -30.52
C VAL A 307 50.60 -31.27 -30.76
N GLN A 308 50.75 -32.08 -31.81
CA GLN A 308 52.00 -32.72 -32.17
C GLN A 308 52.17 -32.80 -33.68
N TYR A 309 53.33 -32.36 -34.17
CA TYR A 309 53.71 -32.44 -35.58
C TYR A 309 55.08 -33.08 -35.77
N LYS A 310 55.25 -33.78 -36.88
CA LYS A 310 56.52 -34.35 -37.32
C LYS A 310 56.82 -33.88 -38.74
N ARG A 311 58.00 -33.28 -38.94
CA ARG A 311 58.48 -32.85 -40.26
C ARG A 311 59.96 -33.22 -40.39
N GLY A 312 60.25 -34.16 -41.30
CA GLY A 312 61.59 -34.72 -41.44
C GLY A 312 62.06 -35.39 -40.14
N LYS A 313 63.24 -34.96 -39.66
CA LYS A 313 63.83 -35.42 -38.40
C LYS A 313 63.30 -34.71 -37.15
N TYR A 314 62.44 -33.70 -37.28
CA TYR A 314 61.94 -32.92 -36.15
C TYR A 314 60.54 -33.34 -35.74
N THR A 315 60.33 -33.49 -34.43
CA THR A 315 59.00 -33.67 -33.81
C THR A 315 58.79 -32.54 -32.80
N VAL A 316 57.67 -31.84 -32.90
CA VAL A 316 57.30 -30.72 -32.01
C VAL A 316 55.97 -31.08 -31.35
N TRP A 317 55.83 -30.84 -30.05
CA TRP A 317 54.60 -31.12 -29.31
C TRP A 317 54.34 -30.12 -28.18
N THR A 318 53.08 -29.95 -27.79
CA THR A 318 52.71 -29.28 -26.54
C THR A 318 53.02 -30.21 -25.38
N GLY A 319 53.79 -29.76 -24.39
CA GLY A 319 54.18 -30.56 -23.22
C GLY A 319 55.67 -30.51 -22.89
N LEU A 320 56.12 -31.46 -22.09
CA LEU A 320 57.46 -31.47 -21.50
C LEU A 320 58.40 -32.47 -22.20
N VAL A 321 59.70 -32.35 -21.90
CA VAL A 321 60.74 -33.32 -22.27
C VAL A 321 61.30 -33.98 -21.00
N LYS A 322 61.20 -35.32 -20.88
CA LYS A 322 61.81 -36.09 -19.78
C LYS A 322 63.30 -36.33 -20.04
N HIS A 323 64.13 -36.20 -19.00
CA HIS A 323 65.55 -36.59 -19.06
C HIS A 323 65.67 -38.11 -18.93
N ASN A 324 66.36 -38.74 -19.90
CA ASN A 324 66.88 -40.14 -19.95
C ASN A 324 66.18 -41.08 -20.96
N GLY A 325 66.69 -41.16 -22.19
CA GLY A 325 66.29 -42.19 -23.18
C GLY A 325 66.25 -41.69 -24.65
N PHE A 326 66.06 -42.60 -25.62
CA PHE A 326 65.92 -42.27 -27.05
C PHE A 326 64.45 -42.04 -27.48
N ASP A 327 63.48 -42.21 -26.56
CA ASP A 327 62.02 -42.12 -26.78
C ASP A 327 61.36 -41.04 -25.87
N ASN A 328 61.95 -39.84 -25.77
CA ASN A 328 61.64 -38.83 -24.73
C ASN A 328 60.56 -37.81 -25.12
N ILE A 329 59.38 -38.24 -25.56
CA ILE A 329 58.24 -37.33 -25.83
C ILE A 329 57.22 -37.47 -24.70
N TRP A 330 56.85 -36.35 -24.05
CA TRP A 330 55.75 -36.30 -23.07
C TRP A 330 54.71 -35.27 -23.52
N PRO A 331 53.80 -35.66 -24.43
CA PRO A 331 52.72 -34.79 -24.89
C PRO A 331 51.78 -34.43 -23.74
N GLU A 332 51.46 -33.16 -23.64
CA GLU A 332 50.44 -32.62 -22.74
C GLU A 332 49.42 -31.85 -23.56
N LYS A 333 48.15 -31.98 -23.16
CA LYS A 333 47.07 -31.18 -23.69
C LYS A 333 47.37 -29.69 -23.50
N VAL A 334 46.85 -28.86 -24.40
CA VAL A 334 46.92 -27.41 -24.24
C VAL A 334 46.05 -27.03 -23.05
N LYS A 335 46.60 -26.28 -22.09
CA LYS A 335 45.88 -25.91 -20.86
C LYS A 335 45.74 -24.40 -20.74
N ILE A 336 44.54 -23.94 -20.40
CA ILE A 336 44.25 -22.55 -20.04
C ILE A 336 43.86 -22.52 -18.57
N PRO A 337 44.74 -22.08 -17.67
CA PRO A 337 44.39 -21.94 -16.27
C PRO A 337 43.31 -20.87 -16.08
N TYR A 338 42.46 -21.07 -15.08
CA TYR A 338 41.46 -20.08 -14.69
C TYR A 338 41.96 -19.15 -13.59
N SER A 339 43.05 -19.54 -12.89
CA SER A 339 43.60 -18.79 -11.75
C SER A 339 43.99 -17.39 -12.18
N GLY A 340 43.34 -16.37 -11.60
CA GLY A 340 43.52 -14.96 -11.95
C GLY A 340 42.39 -14.35 -12.79
N MET A 341 41.48 -15.17 -13.33
CA MET A 341 40.19 -14.73 -13.87
C MET A 341 39.17 -14.51 -12.76
N TYR A 342 38.14 -13.71 -13.04
CA TYR A 342 37.12 -13.36 -12.04
C TYR A 342 35.73 -13.18 -12.65
N ILE A 343 34.72 -13.22 -11.77
CA ILE A 343 33.31 -12.96 -12.08
C ILE A 343 32.82 -11.85 -11.15
N LYS A 344 32.50 -10.67 -11.69
CA LYS A 344 32.15 -9.48 -10.89
C LYS A 344 30.82 -8.85 -11.30
N PRO A 345 30.11 -8.20 -10.38
CA PRO A 345 29.01 -7.31 -10.73
C PRO A 345 29.54 -6.01 -11.34
N GLU A 346 28.84 -5.48 -12.33
CA GLU A 346 28.97 -4.11 -12.83
C GLU A 346 27.56 -3.58 -13.13
N LYS A 347 27.09 -2.55 -12.43
CA LYS A 347 25.80 -1.84 -12.66
C LYS A 347 24.64 -2.67 -13.27
N ASP A 348 24.65 -2.91 -14.57
CA ASP A 348 23.64 -3.63 -15.36
C ASP A 348 23.97 -5.09 -15.73
N LYS A 349 25.18 -5.59 -15.48
CA LYS A 349 25.67 -6.90 -15.94
C LYS A 349 26.61 -7.60 -14.95
N ILE A 350 26.80 -8.90 -15.17
CA ILE A 350 27.83 -9.71 -14.53
C ILE A 350 28.92 -9.97 -15.57
N ILE A 351 30.17 -9.68 -15.22
CA ILE A 351 31.31 -9.85 -16.12
C ILE A 351 32.11 -11.07 -15.71
N PHE A 352 32.29 -12.03 -16.62
CA PHE A 352 33.39 -12.99 -16.57
C PHE A 352 34.57 -12.44 -17.36
N SER A 353 35.64 -12.06 -16.66
CA SER A 353 36.76 -11.32 -17.24
C SER A 353 37.90 -12.23 -17.67
N GLY A 354 38.32 -12.06 -18.92
CA GLY A 354 39.59 -12.58 -19.45
C GLY A 354 40.76 -11.62 -19.19
N VAL A 355 40.54 -10.53 -18.47
CA VAL A 355 41.55 -9.55 -18.06
C VAL A 355 41.72 -9.66 -16.55
N GLY A 356 42.97 -9.66 -16.06
CA GLY A 356 43.26 -9.69 -14.63
C GLY A 356 42.79 -8.43 -13.89
N ASN A 357 42.78 -8.49 -12.56
CA ASN A 357 42.33 -7.35 -11.71
C ASN A 357 43.16 -6.07 -11.87
N ASN A 358 44.38 -6.16 -12.40
CA ASN A 358 45.25 -5.03 -12.70
C ASN A 358 44.96 -4.38 -14.07
N GLY A 359 43.92 -4.84 -14.78
CA GLY A 359 43.56 -4.35 -16.12
C GLY A 359 44.46 -4.88 -17.25
N GLN A 360 45.37 -5.81 -16.96
CA GLN A 360 46.21 -6.46 -17.96
C GLN A 360 45.57 -7.73 -18.48
N SER A 361 45.80 -8.03 -19.76
CA SER A 361 45.41 -9.30 -20.40
C SER A 361 45.80 -10.48 -19.53
N TYR A 362 44.92 -11.47 -19.41
CA TYR A 362 45.25 -12.68 -18.69
C TYR A 362 46.34 -13.45 -19.44
N HIS A 363 47.52 -13.59 -18.82
CA HIS A 363 48.68 -14.25 -19.42
C HIS A 363 48.86 -15.66 -18.89
N PHE A 364 49.17 -16.59 -19.80
CA PHE A 364 49.64 -17.93 -19.46
C PHE A 364 50.64 -18.42 -20.51
N ASP A 365 51.51 -19.34 -20.16
CA ASP A 365 52.44 -19.97 -21.10
C ASP A 365 52.07 -21.43 -21.37
N GLN A 366 52.26 -21.85 -22.62
CA GLN A 366 52.17 -23.23 -23.04
C GLN A 366 53.57 -23.78 -23.28
N SER A 367 53.95 -24.80 -22.51
CA SER A 367 55.21 -25.53 -22.71
C SER A 367 55.21 -26.28 -24.04
N VAL A 368 56.35 -26.24 -24.74
CA VAL A 368 56.59 -26.87 -26.04
C VAL A 368 57.88 -27.70 -25.99
N GLY A 369 57.78 -28.97 -26.38
CA GLY A 369 58.92 -29.85 -26.59
C GLY A 369 59.28 -29.93 -28.07
N VAL A 370 60.58 -29.90 -28.37
CA VAL A 370 61.12 -30.14 -29.71
C VAL A 370 62.17 -31.23 -29.62
N LEU A 371 62.08 -32.24 -30.50
CA LEU A 371 63.03 -33.35 -30.63
C LEU A 371 63.55 -33.45 -32.05
N GLU A 372 64.86 -33.53 -32.19
CA GLU A 372 65.54 -33.93 -33.42
C GLU A 372 65.94 -35.41 -33.35
N SER A 373 65.31 -36.26 -34.15
CA SER A 373 65.64 -37.68 -34.26
C SER A 373 66.91 -37.88 -35.10
N SER A 374 68.00 -38.31 -34.45
CA SER A 374 69.28 -38.66 -35.07
C SER A 374 69.63 -40.12 -34.75
N LEU A 375 70.35 -40.80 -35.66
CA LEU A 375 70.75 -42.21 -35.52
C LEU A 375 71.79 -42.46 -34.41
N ILE A 376 72.38 -41.41 -33.82
CA ILE A 376 73.52 -41.53 -32.89
C ILE A 376 73.27 -40.77 -31.56
N THR A 377 72.66 -39.58 -31.60
CA THR A 377 72.28 -38.79 -30.41
C THR A 377 71.09 -37.87 -30.71
N GLY A 378 69.97 -38.02 -30.01
CA GLY A 378 68.81 -37.13 -30.14
C GLY A 378 69.00 -35.82 -29.36
N HIS A 379 68.75 -34.67 -29.99
CA HIS A 379 68.77 -33.35 -29.34
C HIS A 379 67.34 -32.91 -29.00
N TYR A 380 67.14 -32.38 -27.79
CA TYR A 380 65.85 -31.83 -27.38
C TYR A 380 65.99 -30.40 -26.86
N SER A 381 64.94 -29.60 -27.04
CA SER A 381 64.81 -28.27 -26.43
C SER A 381 63.45 -28.11 -25.76
N ARG A 382 63.44 -27.30 -24.69
CA ARG A 382 62.24 -26.90 -23.96
C ARG A 382 61.97 -25.44 -24.30
N ASN A 383 60.81 -25.18 -24.90
CA ASN A 383 60.39 -23.87 -25.36
C ASN A 383 59.02 -23.53 -24.75
N LYS A 384 58.57 -22.29 -24.93
CA LYS A 384 57.23 -21.86 -24.52
C LYS A 384 56.59 -20.95 -25.55
N ILE A 385 55.26 -20.92 -25.54
CA ILE A 385 54.43 -19.95 -26.27
C ILE A 385 53.63 -19.17 -25.23
N ASP A 386 53.81 -17.86 -25.21
CA ASP A 386 53.05 -16.98 -24.33
C ASP A 386 51.71 -16.63 -24.98
N PHE A 387 50.62 -17.01 -24.31
CA PHE A 387 49.24 -16.74 -24.71
C PHE A 387 48.61 -15.70 -23.79
N TYR A 388 47.63 -15.00 -24.34
CA TYR A 388 46.88 -14.01 -23.63
C TYR A 388 45.40 -14.16 -23.94
N VAL A 389 44.56 -14.04 -22.93
CA VAL A 389 43.12 -13.87 -23.07
C VAL A 389 42.80 -12.40 -22.82
N ASP A 390 41.90 -11.85 -23.62
CA ASP A 390 41.45 -10.47 -23.56
C ASP A 390 39.93 -10.40 -23.61
N GLY A 391 39.36 -9.27 -23.18
CA GLY A 391 37.93 -9.02 -23.20
C GLY A 391 37.18 -9.77 -22.09
N SER A 392 35.88 -9.93 -22.30
CA SER A 392 34.96 -10.48 -21.31
C SER A 392 33.78 -11.22 -21.94
N ILE A 393 33.11 -12.02 -21.12
CA ILE A 393 31.74 -12.44 -21.36
C ILE A 393 30.85 -11.62 -20.43
N ASP A 394 30.00 -10.80 -21.04
CA ASP A 394 29.10 -9.90 -20.33
C ASP A 394 27.72 -10.56 -20.25
N ILE A 395 27.21 -10.77 -19.04
CA ILE A 395 25.95 -11.46 -18.79
C ILE A 395 24.96 -10.46 -18.19
N THR A 396 23.97 -10.06 -18.98
CA THR A 396 22.99 -9.03 -18.63
C THR A 396 21.67 -9.69 -18.24
N PRO A 397 21.20 -9.56 -16.98
CA PRO A 397 19.86 -10.01 -16.60
C PRO A 397 18.79 -9.11 -17.22
N THR A 398 17.71 -9.74 -17.66
CA THR A 398 16.52 -9.10 -18.22
C THR A 398 15.28 -9.80 -17.68
N VAL A 399 14.25 -9.03 -17.36
CA VAL A 399 12.96 -9.59 -16.95
C VAL A 399 12.11 -9.81 -18.20
N ILE A 400 11.61 -11.02 -18.41
CA ILE A 400 10.75 -11.36 -19.56
C ILE A 400 9.31 -11.59 -19.12
N SER A 401 9.14 -12.19 -17.95
CA SER A 401 7.86 -12.39 -17.29
C SER A 401 8.07 -12.33 -15.78
N ASN A 402 6.96 -12.30 -15.05
CA ASN A 402 6.95 -12.22 -13.59
C ASN A 402 7.63 -13.40 -12.88
N ASP A 403 7.79 -14.51 -13.59
CA ASP A 403 8.38 -15.76 -13.13
C ASP A 403 9.68 -16.11 -13.86
N GLU A 404 10.22 -15.24 -14.72
CA GLU A 404 11.43 -15.54 -15.49
C GLU A 404 12.38 -14.34 -15.67
N ILE A 405 13.61 -14.53 -15.20
CA ILE A 405 14.76 -13.66 -15.48
C ILE A 405 15.63 -14.38 -16.50
N LYS A 406 15.75 -13.82 -17.70
CA LYS A 406 16.66 -14.31 -18.72
C LYS A 406 18.01 -13.62 -18.59
N LEU A 407 19.06 -14.38 -18.83
CA LEU A 407 20.42 -13.88 -18.92
C LEU A 407 20.85 -13.80 -20.38
N GLU A 408 21.08 -12.59 -20.87
CA GLU A 408 21.60 -12.34 -22.22
C GLU A 408 23.11 -12.20 -22.17
N SER A 409 23.82 -12.97 -22.99
CA SER A 409 25.28 -13.01 -22.96
C SER A 409 25.87 -12.40 -24.22
N TYR A 410 26.80 -11.48 -24.04
CA TYR A 410 27.64 -10.93 -25.11
C TYR A 410 29.06 -11.50 -24.99
N TYR A 411 29.52 -12.19 -26.03
CA TYR A 411 30.82 -12.85 -26.06
C TYR A 411 31.85 -11.94 -26.72
N GLY A 412 32.62 -11.22 -25.90
CA GLY A 412 33.73 -10.37 -26.34
C GLY A 412 35.11 -10.97 -26.06
N MET A 413 35.18 -12.16 -25.46
CA MET A 413 36.43 -12.79 -25.04
C MET A 413 37.19 -13.36 -26.24
N ASN A 414 38.47 -13.06 -26.34
CA ASN A 414 39.34 -13.56 -27.40
C ASN A 414 40.70 -13.98 -26.86
N SER A 415 41.44 -14.73 -27.66
CA SER A 415 42.82 -15.11 -27.36
C SER A 415 43.77 -14.59 -28.42
N ARG A 416 44.99 -14.29 -27.99
CA ARG A 416 46.13 -13.96 -28.85
C ARG A 416 47.39 -14.59 -28.28
N TYR A 417 48.45 -14.58 -29.07
CA TYR A 417 49.76 -15.10 -28.68
C TYR A 417 50.86 -14.10 -29.02
N ASP A 418 51.98 -14.18 -28.30
CA ASP A 418 53.14 -13.35 -28.60
C ASP A 418 53.91 -13.91 -29.80
N LYS A 419 53.80 -13.20 -30.94
CA LYS A 419 54.55 -13.52 -32.17
C LYS A 419 56.05 -13.19 -32.06
N GLN A 420 56.43 -12.28 -31.16
CA GLN A 420 57.81 -11.79 -31.00
C GLN A 420 58.56 -12.51 -29.86
N GLY A 421 57.82 -13.03 -28.87
CA GLY A 421 58.34 -13.79 -27.72
C GLY A 421 58.44 -15.32 -27.92
N ALA A 422 57.97 -15.85 -29.06
CA ALA A 422 58.18 -17.25 -29.43
C ALA A 422 59.69 -17.51 -29.55
N SER A 423 60.21 -18.14 -28.51
CA SER A 423 61.62 -18.29 -28.12
C SER A 423 62.60 -18.87 -29.17
N GLY A 424 62.85 -18.21 -30.30
CA GLY A 424 64.05 -18.40 -31.12
C GLY A 424 64.33 -19.83 -31.63
N TRP A 425 63.37 -20.76 -31.52
CA TRP A 425 63.57 -22.17 -31.87
C TRP A 425 63.25 -22.47 -33.33
N GLY A 426 62.68 -21.51 -34.07
CA GLY A 426 62.66 -21.53 -35.53
C GLY A 426 64.05 -21.62 -36.16
N GLY A 427 65.11 -21.21 -35.44
CA GLY A 427 66.50 -21.45 -35.86
C GLY A 427 66.86 -22.95 -35.94
N PHE A 428 66.18 -23.81 -35.17
CA PHE A 428 66.44 -25.26 -35.16
C PHE A 428 65.56 -26.04 -36.13
N ILE A 429 64.31 -25.62 -36.35
CA ILE A 429 63.33 -26.39 -37.14
C ILE A 429 62.84 -25.70 -38.42
N GLY A 430 63.22 -24.44 -38.63
CA GLY A 430 62.75 -23.56 -39.70
C GLY A 430 61.55 -22.69 -39.27
N PRO A 431 61.51 -21.40 -39.67
CA PRO A 431 60.47 -20.45 -39.23
C PRO A 431 59.07 -20.84 -39.70
N ASP A 432 58.94 -21.43 -40.90
CA ASP A 432 57.64 -21.86 -41.43
C ASP A 432 57.01 -22.98 -40.59
N PHE A 433 57.84 -23.91 -40.09
CA PHE A 433 57.35 -25.02 -39.29
C PHE A 433 57.01 -24.59 -37.85
N GLU A 434 57.78 -23.66 -37.28
CA GLU A 434 57.43 -23.00 -36.01
C GLU A 434 56.09 -22.25 -36.12
N SER A 435 55.92 -21.42 -37.16
CA SER A 435 54.69 -20.66 -37.36
C SER A 435 53.47 -21.58 -37.52
N GLU A 436 53.57 -22.64 -38.31
CA GLU A 436 52.48 -23.61 -38.50
C GLU A 436 52.08 -24.28 -37.17
N PHE A 437 53.05 -24.67 -36.35
CA PHE A 437 52.79 -25.27 -35.04
C PHE A 437 52.12 -24.29 -34.07
N ILE A 438 52.63 -23.05 -34.01
CA ILE A 438 52.07 -22.00 -33.16
C ILE A 438 50.66 -21.65 -33.62
N ASP A 439 50.41 -21.48 -34.92
CA ASP A 439 49.09 -21.17 -35.45
C ASP A 439 48.08 -22.28 -35.13
N LYS A 440 48.49 -23.56 -35.21
CA LYS A 440 47.61 -24.65 -34.79
C LYS A 440 47.33 -24.64 -33.29
N THR A 441 48.35 -24.41 -32.48
CA THR A 441 48.16 -24.34 -31.02
C THR A 441 47.28 -23.14 -30.64
N ALA A 442 47.45 -22.00 -31.32
CA ALA A 442 46.60 -20.83 -31.16
C ALA A 442 45.15 -21.09 -31.59
N GLU A 443 44.92 -21.85 -32.67
CA GLU A 443 43.58 -22.30 -33.06
C GLU A 443 42.94 -23.18 -31.99
N VAL A 444 43.71 -24.07 -31.35
CA VAL A 444 43.23 -24.88 -30.22
C VAL A 444 42.91 -24.01 -29.00
N VAL A 445 43.78 -23.05 -28.63
CA VAL A 445 43.53 -22.10 -27.53
C VAL A 445 42.26 -21.28 -27.81
N LYS A 446 42.12 -20.76 -29.03
CA LYS A 446 40.92 -20.05 -29.47
C LYS A 446 39.68 -20.93 -29.32
N GLY A 447 39.74 -22.18 -29.77
CA GLY A 447 38.65 -23.14 -29.59
C GLY A 447 38.28 -23.41 -28.13
N ILE A 448 39.26 -23.45 -27.22
CA ILE A 448 39.00 -23.58 -25.78
C ILE A 448 38.30 -22.33 -25.24
N VAL A 449 38.76 -21.13 -25.60
CA VAL A 449 38.12 -19.87 -25.17
C VAL A 449 36.68 -19.78 -25.70
N GLU A 450 36.46 -20.07 -26.98
CA GLU A 450 35.15 -19.94 -27.62
C GLU A 450 34.15 -21.02 -27.18
N ASN A 451 34.61 -22.25 -26.88
CA ASN A 451 33.71 -23.37 -26.59
C ASN A 451 33.63 -23.75 -25.10
N ASN A 452 34.74 -23.67 -24.36
CA ASN A 452 34.77 -24.12 -22.97
C ASN A 452 34.49 -22.96 -22.01
N LEU A 453 35.15 -21.81 -22.19
CA LEU A 453 34.91 -20.65 -21.33
C LEU A 453 33.51 -20.06 -21.55
N SER A 454 32.95 -20.16 -22.76
CA SER A 454 31.58 -19.72 -23.05
C SER A 454 30.50 -20.46 -22.27
N ASN A 455 30.81 -21.61 -21.63
CA ASN A 455 29.89 -22.32 -20.74
C ASN A 455 29.44 -21.48 -19.54
N VAL A 456 30.20 -20.46 -19.12
CA VAL A 456 29.80 -19.55 -18.04
C VAL A 456 28.49 -18.83 -18.33
N ALA A 457 28.15 -18.62 -19.61
CA ALA A 457 26.89 -18.01 -20.03
C ALA A 457 25.65 -18.92 -19.83
N LYS A 458 25.83 -20.20 -19.48
CA LYS A 458 24.75 -21.17 -19.29
C LYS A 458 24.14 -21.14 -17.88
N ILE A 459 24.51 -20.17 -17.05
CA ILE A 459 23.96 -19.99 -15.70
C ILE A 459 22.45 -19.70 -15.75
N LYS A 460 21.76 -20.01 -14.65
CA LYS A 460 20.33 -19.75 -14.46
C LYS A 460 20.03 -19.10 -13.11
N LEU A 461 18.93 -18.34 -13.05
CA LEU A 461 18.45 -17.66 -11.84
C LEU A 461 17.05 -18.14 -11.39
N ASP A 462 16.72 -19.41 -11.65
CA ASP A 462 15.41 -20.01 -11.35
C ASP A 462 14.96 -19.81 -9.90
N SER A 463 15.90 -19.83 -8.95
CA SER A 463 15.61 -19.64 -7.52
C SER A 463 15.12 -18.24 -7.16
N ILE A 464 15.48 -17.22 -7.94
CA ILE A 464 15.12 -15.81 -7.71
C ILE A 464 13.70 -15.55 -8.19
N SER A 465 13.38 -15.98 -9.42
CA SER A 465 12.03 -15.81 -9.94
C SER A 465 11.01 -16.60 -9.12
N LEU A 466 11.37 -17.83 -8.74
CA LEU A 466 10.52 -18.67 -7.89
C LEU A 466 10.27 -18.04 -6.51
N PHE A 467 11.22 -17.27 -5.98
CA PHE A 467 11.07 -16.58 -4.71
C PHE A 467 9.86 -15.65 -4.71
N ALA A 468 9.85 -14.67 -5.62
CA ALA A 468 8.84 -13.63 -5.63
C ALA A 468 7.44 -14.21 -5.84
N VAL A 469 7.31 -15.16 -6.76
CA VAL A 469 6.04 -15.81 -7.13
C VAL A 469 5.49 -16.67 -5.99
N ASN A 470 6.34 -17.45 -5.32
CA ASN A 470 5.86 -18.43 -4.35
C ASN A 470 5.81 -17.92 -2.91
N HIS A 471 6.60 -16.89 -2.60
CA HIS A 471 6.81 -16.49 -1.22
C HIS A 471 6.23 -15.12 -0.89
N LEU A 472 6.23 -14.15 -1.81
CA LEU A 472 5.69 -12.81 -1.57
C LEU A 472 4.29 -12.67 -2.18
N LEU A 473 3.28 -13.04 -1.40
CA LEU A 473 1.90 -12.99 -1.85
C LEU A 473 1.18 -11.78 -1.28
N PHE A 474 0.33 -11.14 -2.09
CA PHE A 474 -0.49 -10.02 -1.65
C PHE A 474 -1.97 -10.42 -1.65
N PRO A 475 -2.79 -9.86 -0.75
CA PRO A 475 -4.21 -10.18 -0.69
C PRO A 475 -4.92 -9.78 -1.99
N GLU A 476 -6.16 -10.24 -2.16
CA GLU A 476 -7.05 -9.83 -3.27
C GLU A 476 -6.51 -10.16 -4.66
N SER A 477 -5.77 -11.27 -4.78
CA SER A 477 -5.12 -11.71 -6.03
C SER A 477 -4.17 -10.65 -6.60
N ASN A 478 -3.41 -9.98 -5.73
CA ASN A 478 -2.31 -9.12 -6.15
C ASN A 478 -0.98 -9.88 -6.02
N TYR A 479 -0.01 -9.50 -6.83
CA TYR A 479 1.34 -10.03 -6.78
C TYR A 479 2.35 -8.93 -7.16
N LEU A 480 3.62 -9.23 -6.94
CA LEU A 480 4.71 -8.35 -7.32
C LEU A 480 5.17 -8.67 -8.75
N GLU A 481 5.02 -7.70 -9.64
CA GLU A 481 5.44 -7.79 -11.04
C GLU A 481 6.71 -6.98 -11.25
N PHE A 482 7.78 -7.61 -11.73
CA PHE A 482 9.02 -6.92 -12.06
C PHE A 482 9.13 -6.73 -13.57
N ASP A 483 9.75 -5.63 -13.97
CA ASP A 483 10.03 -5.35 -15.39
C ASP A 483 11.48 -4.91 -15.62
N LYS A 484 12.23 -4.64 -14.55
CA LYS A 484 13.64 -4.23 -14.61
C LYS A 484 14.46 -4.93 -13.55
N VAL A 485 15.69 -5.25 -13.93
CA VAL A 485 16.66 -5.92 -13.07
C VAL A 485 18.06 -5.34 -13.32
N TYR A 486 18.82 -5.18 -12.25
CA TYR A 486 20.19 -4.66 -12.25
C TYR A 486 21.04 -5.44 -11.24
N VAL A 487 22.36 -5.35 -11.36
CA VAL A 487 23.33 -5.99 -10.47
C VAL A 487 24.48 -5.03 -10.09
N PRO A 488 24.20 -3.83 -9.55
CA PRO A 488 25.23 -2.85 -9.17
C PRO A 488 26.15 -3.32 -8.04
N GLY A 489 25.68 -4.25 -7.22
CA GLY A 489 26.43 -4.89 -6.16
C GLY A 489 25.54 -5.98 -5.59
N ASP A 490 24.47 -5.56 -4.92
CA ASP A 490 23.27 -6.38 -4.76
C ASP A 490 22.51 -6.47 -6.10
N MET A 491 21.71 -7.53 -6.27
CA MET A 491 20.76 -7.60 -7.38
C MET A 491 19.49 -6.85 -7.00
N VAL A 492 19.07 -5.95 -7.87
CA VAL A 492 17.94 -5.06 -7.67
C VAL A 492 16.89 -5.37 -8.73
N LEU A 493 15.66 -5.65 -8.30
CA LEU A 493 14.50 -5.78 -9.17
C LEU A 493 13.51 -4.67 -8.85
N PHE A 494 13.16 -3.88 -9.86
CA PHE A 494 12.11 -2.86 -9.75
C PHE A 494 10.81 -3.40 -10.33
N GLY A 495 9.71 -3.00 -9.70
CA GLY A 495 8.42 -3.52 -10.08
C GLY A 495 7.25 -2.79 -9.43
N ASP A 496 6.08 -3.36 -9.64
CA ASP A 496 4.83 -2.83 -9.17
C ASP A 496 3.95 -3.92 -8.58
N ILE A 497 3.19 -3.55 -7.52
CA ILE A 497 2.13 -4.44 -7.03
C ILE A 497 0.94 -4.27 -7.96
N SER A 498 0.60 -5.36 -8.64
CA SER A 498 -0.47 -5.39 -9.63
C SER A 498 -1.40 -6.57 -9.37
N PRO A 499 -2.70 -6.43 -9.67
CA PRO A 499 -3.63 -7.56 -9.69
C PRO A 499 -3.21 -8.59 -10.73
N THR A 500 -3.47 -9.88 -10.46
CA THR A 500 -3.28 -10.95 -11.44
C THR A 500 -4.09 -10.68 -12.70
N SER A 501 -3.54 -11.04 -13.86
CA SER A 501 -4.25 -10.94 -15.15
C SER A 501 -5.56 -11.76 -15.17
N THR A 502 -5.69 -12.72 -14.27
CA THR A 502 -6.87 -13.57 -14.05
C THR A 502 -7.82 -13.07 -12.95
N ALA A 503 -7.46 -12.02 -12.19
CA ALA A 503 -8.31 -11.51 -11.12
C ALA A 503 -9.63 -10.96 -11.69
N PHE A 504 -10.76 -11.47 -11.22
CA PHE A 504 -12.06 -10.92 -11.58
C PHE A 504 -12.39 -9.73 -10.66
N ARG A 505 -12.54 -8.53 -11.22
CA ARG A 505 -12.79 -7.30 -10.44
C ARG A 505 -13.77 -6.35 -11.11
N ILE A 506 -14.41 -5.53 -10.29
CA ILE A 506 -15.10 -4.31 -10.72
C ILE A 506 -14.06 -3.18 -10.76
N ASN A 507 -14.11 -2.34 -11.79
CA ASN A 507 -13.13 -1.27 -11.98
C ASN A 507 -13.29 -0.16 -10.94
N ASP A 508 -14.53 0.20 -10.60
CA ASP A 508 -14.84 1.18 -9.55
C ASP A 508 -15.11 0.47 -8.22
N LEU A 509 -14.10 0.37 -7.36
CA LEU A 509 -14.24 -0.33 -6.06
C LEU A 509 -15.09 0.45 -5.06
N GLN A 510 -15.00 1.79 -5.06
CA GLN A 510 -15.75 2.64 -4.15
C GLN A 510 -16.20 3.93 -4.83
N LEU A 511 -17.47 4.29 -4.64
CA LEU A 511 -18.07 5.54 -5.13
C LEU A 511 -18.94 6.20 -4.07
N THR A 512 -19.08 7.52 -4.14
CA THR A 512 -20.10 8.27 -3.39
C THR A 512 -21.05 8.94 -4.38
N ILE A 513 -22.34 8.62 -4.31
CA ILE A 513 -23.33 8.97 -5.33
C ILE A 513 -24.60 9.50 -4.65
N PRO A 514 -25.18 10.63 -5.11
CA PRO A 514 -26.45 11.10 -4.58
C PRO A 514 -27.64 10.29 -5.10
N VAL A 515 -28.78 10.39 -4.41
CA VAL A 515 -30.07 9.86 -4.90
C VAL A 515 -30.36 10.30 -6.35
N LYS A 516 -31.11 9.47 -7.10
CA LYS A 516 -31.48 9.66 -8.52
C LYS A 516 -30.33 9.62 -9.54
N ALA A 517 -29.08 9.64 -9.10
CA ALA A 517 -27.95 9.54 -10.02
C ALA A 517 -27.82 8.13 -10.62
N LYS A 518 -27.13 8.07 -11.75
CA LYS A 518 -26.86 6.83 -12.48
C LYS A 518 -25.36 6.62 -12.56
N HIS A 519 -24.94 5.36 -12.50
CA HIS A 519 -23.55 4.97 -12.71
C HIS A 519 -23.49 3.65 -13.44
N LYS A 520 -22.55 3.50 -14.37
CA LYS A 520 -22.34 2.25 -15.08
C LYS A 520 -21.14 1.53 -14.50
N PHE A 521 -21.39 0.41 -13.83
CA PHE A 521 -20.32 -0.46 -13.36
C PHE A 521 -19.76 -1.29 -14.52
N THR A 522 -18.45 -1.47 -14.50
CA THR A 522 -17.74 -2.31 -15.47
C THR A 522 -16.76 -3.22 -14.75
N THR A 523 -16.49 -4.38 -15.33
CA THR A 523 -15.46 -5.29 -14.85
C THR A 523 -14.19 -5.13 -15.69
N ASN A 524 -13.09 -5.72 -15.24
CA ASN A 524 -11.85 -5.77 -16.01
C ASN A 524 -11.87 -6.77 -17.17
N THR A 525 -12.96 -7.55 -17.31
CA THR A 525 -13.17 -8.51 -18.39
C THR A 525 -14.26 -8.01 -19.34
N LYS A 526 -14.19 -8.41 -20.60
CA LYS A 526 -15.25 -8.17 -21.60
C LYS A 526 -16.35 -9.25 -21.57
N ALA A 527 -16.19 -10.26 -20.72
CA ALA A 527 -17.19 -11.32 -20.57
C ALA A 527 -18.51 -10.77 -20.01
N THR A 528 -19.62 -11.39 -20.41
CA THR A 528 -20.94 -11.11 -19.82
C THR A 528 -20.96 -11.59 -18.38
N VAL A 529 -21.37 -10.71 -17.47
CA VAL A 529 -21.46 -10.99 -16.02
C VAL A 529 -22.87 -10.67 -15.53
N ASN A 530 -23.29 -11.34 -14.46
CA ASN A 530 -24.56 -11.09 -13.80
C ASN A 530 -24.36 -10.08 -12.66
N TRP A 531 -25.11 -8.99 -12.69
CA TRP A 531 -25.06 -7.93 -11.68
C TRP A 531 -26.18 -8.04 -10.65
N SER A 532 -25.87 -7.79 -9.39
CA SER A 532 -26.84 -7.69 -8.29
C SER A 532 -26.48 -6.55 -7.33
N ILE A 533 -27.46 -6.11 -6.54
CA ILE A 533 -27.28 -5.11 -5.49
C ILE A 533 -27.75 -5.66 -4.14
N THR A 534 -27.14 -5.19 -3.06
CA THR A 534 -27.58 -5.44 -1.69
C THR A 534 -27.32 -4.20 -0.83
N PRO A 535 -28.30 -3.68 -0.09
CA PRO A 535 -29.73 -4.05 -0.08
C PRO A 535 -30.48 -3.69 -1.37
N ALA A 536 -31.57 -4.41 -1.67
CA ALA A 536 -32.33 -4.26 -2.92
C ALA A 536 -33.17 -2.98 -2.97
N GLU A 537 -33.59 -2.47 -1.82
CA GLU A 537 -34.35 -1.22 -1.68
C GLU A 537 -33.51 0.03 -1.97
N LEU A 538 -32.19 -0.10 -2.07
CA LEU A 538 -31.26 1.01 -2.30
C LEU A 538 -30.89 1.19 -3.77
N GLY A 539 -31.87 0.99 -4.67
CA GLY A 539 -31.79 1.30 -6.09
C GLY A 539 -32.14 0.13 -6.98
N SER A 540 -31.68 0.17 -8.23
CA SER A 540 -31.81 -0.94 -9.17
C SER A 540 -30.55 -1.05 -10.02
N ILE A 541 -30.11 -2.28 -10.34
CA ILE A 541 -29.05 -2.52 -11.32
C ILE A 541 -29.58 -3.40 -12.45
N ASN A 542 -29.23 -3.06 -13.68
CA ASN A 542 -29.50 -3.94 -14.81
C ASN A 542 -28.53 -5.15 -14.76
N ALA A 543 -29.11 -6.34 -14.61
CA ALA A 543 -28.37 -7.59 -14.40
C ALA A 543 -27.35 -7.93 -15.50
N ASN A 544 -27.49 -7.39 -16.72
CA ASN A 544 -26.63 -7.73 -17.86
C ASN A 544 -25.65 -6.61 -18.26
N THR A 545 -25.95 -5.36 -17.91
CA THR A 545 -25.21 -4.18 -18.40
C THR A 545 -24.44 -3.45 -17.31
N GLY A 546 -24.77 -3.68 -16.03
CA GLY A 546 -24.16 -2.99 -14.90
C GLY A 546 -24.64 -1.55 -14.72
N ASP A 547 -25.70 -1.14 -15.43
CA ASP A 547 -26.30 0.18 -15.28
C ASP A 547 -27.05 0.26 -13.95
N TYR A 548 -26.47 0.96 -12.98
CA TYR A 548 -27.04 1.24 -11.67
C TYR A 548 -27.79 2.57 -11.66
N MET A 549 -28.96 2.56 -11.02
CA MET A 549 -29.78 3.73 -10.75
C MET A 549 -30.02 3.83 -9.25
N ALA A 550 -29.51 4.91 -8.65
CA ALA A 550 -29.75 5.22 -7.25
C ALA A 550 -31.25 5.48 -7.00
N PRO A 551 -31.78 5.17 -5.81
CA PRO A 551 -33.19 5.36 -5.50
C PRO A 551 -33.54 6.85 -5.50
N THR A 552 -34.83 7.18 -5.52
CA THR A 552 -35.28 8.58 -5.50
C THR A 552 -35.10 9.26 -4.15
N LYS A 553 -35.05 8.47 -3.06
CA LYS A 553 -34.94 8.90 -1.66
C LYS A 553 -34.24 7.80 -0.86
N ILE A 554 -33.57 8.16 0.23
CA ILE A 554 -33.01 7.24 1.24
C ILE A 554 -33.39 7.70 2.64
N LYS A 555 -33.33 6.81 3.63
CA LYS A 555 -33.65 7.10 5.03
C LYS A 555 -32.44 7.70 5.73
N GLY A 556 -32.62 8.86 6.36
CA GLY A 556 -31.67 9.42 7.31
C GLY A 556 -30.31 9.74 6.71
N ASN A 557 -29.28 9.15 7.31
CA ASN A 557 -27.88 9.35 6.94
C ASN A 557 -27.51 8.61 5.66
N ASN A 558 -26.24 8.75 5.24
CA ASN A 558 -25.72 8.04 4.09
C ASN A 558 -25.86 6.53 4.29
N GLN A 559 -26.24 5.83 3.22
CA GLN A 559 -26.44 4.39 3.24
C GLN A 559 -25.41 3.69 2.37
N ILE A 560 -25.03 2.47 2.73
CA ILE A 560 -24.05 1.68 2.00
C ILE A 560 -24.77 0.66 1.14
N VAL A 561 -24.44 0.63 -0.15
CA VAL A 561 -24.89 -0.39 -1.10
C VAL A 561 -23.68 -1.18 -1.56
N THR A 562 -23.82 -2.50 -1.59
CA THR A 562 -22.87 -3.40 -2.24
C THR A 562 -23.40 -3.74 -3.62
N ILE A 563 -22.56 -3.52 -4.63
CA ILE A 563 -22.78 -4.01 -6.00
C ILE A 563 -21.94 -5.26 -6.18
N THR A 564 -22.51 -6.32 -6.73
CA THR A 564 -21.80 -7.57 -6.99
C THR A 564 -21.93 -7.96 -8.45
N ALA A 565 -20.80 -8.21 -9.09
CA ALA A 565 -20.72 -8.88 -10.38
C ALA A 565 -20.39 -10.36 -10.15
N THR A 566 -21.05 -11.25 -10.87
CA THR A 566 -20.80 -12.70 -10.85
C THR A 566 -20.53 -13.19 -12.25
N ASP A 567 -19.38 -13.84 -12.47
CA ASP A 567 -19.11 -14.56 -13.72
C ASP A 567 -19.95 -15.85 -13.76
N PRO A 568 -20.86 -16.02 -14.74
CA PRO A 568 -21.75 -17.18 -14.81
C PRO A 568 -21.01 -18.49 -15.11
N ASN A 569 -19.80 -18.45 -15.67
CA ASN A 569 -19.05 -19.65 -16.05
C ASN A 569 -18.21 -20.19 -14.89
N THR A 570 -17.59 -19.29 -14.13
CA THR A 570 -16.65 -19.64 -13.05
C THR A 570 -17.24 -19.49 -11.66
N ASN A 571 -18.40 -18.82 -11.53
CA ASN A 571 -18.96 -18.34 -10.26
C ASN A 571 -18.05 -17.38 -9.47
N ALA A 572 -17.01 -16.83 -10.12
CA ALA A 572 -16.18 -15.80 -9.51
C ALA A 572 -17.03 -14.55 -9.21
N LYS A 573 -16.83 -13.95 -8.03
CA LYS A 573 -17.55 -12.76 -7.59
C LYS A 573 -16.60 -11.59 -7.39
N ALA A 574 -17.05 -10.40 -7.79
CA ALA A 574 -16.38 -9.14 -7.51
C ALA A 574 -17.40 -8.17 -6.91
N SER A 575 -16.97 -7.37 -5.93
CA SER A 575 -17.83 -6.42 -5.23
C SER A 575 -17.35 -4.99 -5.42
N ALA A 576 -18.26 -4.03 -5.25
CA ALA A 576 -17.99 -2.60 -5.15
C ALA A 576 -18.90 -1.99 -4.08
N VAL A 577 -18.44 -0.92 -3.44
CA VAL A 577 -19.18 -0.20 -2.39
C VAL A 577 -19.63 1.17 -2.87
N VAL A 578 -20.93 1.43 -2.79
CA VAL A 578 -21.52 2.74 -3.06
C VAL A 578 -21.98 3.35 -1.75
N ILE A 579 -21.48 4.55 -1.45
CA ILE A 579 -21.99 5.41 -0.38
C ILE A 579 -23.07 6.29 -1.01
N LEU A 580 -24.32 5.97 -0.73
CA LEU A 580 -25.47 6.78 -1.15
C LEU A 580 -25.64 7.97 -0.22
N VAL A 581 -25.64 9.17 -0.78
CA VAL A 581 -25.90 10.42 -0.05
C VAL A 581 -27.30 10.95 -0.36
N PRO A 582 -28.01 11.52 0.63
CA PRO A 582 -29.43 11.90 0.49
C PRO A 582 -29.66 13.08 -0.47
N SER A 583 -28.62 13.89 -0.69
CA SER A 583 -28.61 14.99 -1.65
C SER A 583 -27.18 15.21 -2.14
N SER A 584 -27.03 15.80 -3.34
CA SER A 584 -25.71 16.14 -3.88
C SER A 584 -25.06 17.33 -3.16
N VAL A 585 -25.84 18.05 -2.36
CA VAL A 585 -25.45 19.06 -1.37
C VAL A 585 -25.83 18.49 -0.01
N SER A 586 -24.92 18.48 0.95
CA SER A 586 -25.26 18.13 2.32
C SER A 586 -24.55 19.05 3.30
N ILE A 587 -25.32 19.65 4.22
CA ILE A 587 -24.87 20.63 5.19
C ILE A 587 -24.68 19.96 6.55
N SER A 588 -23.56 20.26 7.21
CA SER A 588 -23.31 19.87 8.60
C SER A 588 -22.83 21.06 9.44
N PRO A 589 -23.33 21.24 10.68
CA PRO A 589 -24.43 20.50 11.32
C PRO A 589 -25.80 20.78 10.67
N SER A 590 -26.82 19.96 10.99
CA SER A 590 -28.19 20.09 10.45
C SER A 590 -29.12 20.92 11.36
N PHE A 591 -28.82 20.98 12.67
CA PHE A 591 -29.46 21.91 13.59
C PHE A 591 -28.49 22.40 14.67
N VAL A 592 -28.54 23.69 14.99
CA VAL A 592 -27.70 24.31 16.02
C VAL A 592 -28.48 25.34 16.82
N VAL A 593 -28.23 25.38 18.13
CA VAL A 593 -28.75 26.42 19.04
C VAL A 593 -27.69 27.48 19.27
N ILE A 594 -28.08 28.76 19.16
CA ILE A 594 -27.23 29.92 19.48
C ILE A 594 -27.96 30.76 20.53
N ASN A 595 -27.34 30.94 21.68
CA ASN A 595 -27.87 31.82 22.73
C ASN A 595 -27.27 33.21 22.58
N GLU A 596 -28.07 34.24 22.85
CA GLU A 596 -27.60 35.62 22.81
C GLU A 596 -26.49 35.91 23.84
N ASN A 597 -26.41 35.10 24.89
CA ASN A 597 -25.36 35.17 25.91
C ASN A 597 -24.09 34.39 25.54
N ASP A 598 -24.08 33.64 24.44
CA ASP A 598 -22.89 32.90 24.01
C ASP A 598 -21.77 33.86 23.61
N VAL A 599 -20.54 33.52 24.00
CA VAL A 599 -19.33 34.32 23.71
C VAL A 599 -19.05 34.33 22.21
N ASN A 600 -19.20 33.18 21.55
CA ASN A 600 -19.15 33.07 20.10
C ASN A 600 -20.55 32.76 19.57
N LYS A 601 -21.12 33.70 18.82
CA LYS A 601 -22.47 33.60 18.26
C LYS A 601 -22.49 33.17 16.79
N ASN A 602 -21.33 33.00 16.17
CA ASN A 602 -21.26 32.60 14.76
C ASN A 602 -21.30 31.06 14.65
N ALA A 603 -21.96 30.58 13.60
CA ALA A 603 -21.94 29.17 13.21
C ALA A 603 -21.27 29.02 11.84
N ASN A 604 -20.52 27.95 11.64
CA ASN A 604 -19.94 27.62 10.33
C ASN A 604 -20.61 26.35 9.81
N PHE A 605 -21.03 26.39 8.56
CA PHE A 605 -21.67 25.27 7.88
C PHE A 605 -20.77 24.79 6.75
N THR A 606 -20.63 23.47 6.63
CA THR A 606 -19.79 22.84 5.60
C THR A 606 -20.67 22.08 4.62
N VAL A 607 -20.30 22.10 3.33
CA VAL A 607 -21.01 21.37 2.27
C VAL A 607 -20.15 20.23 1.71
N TYR A 608 -20.81 19.12 1.40
CA TYR A 608 -20.20 17.98 0.71
C TYR A 608 -19.42 18.35 -0.58
N GLY A 609 -18.18 17.87 -0.68
CA GLY A 609 -17.34 17.87 -1.88
C GLY A 609 -16.73 19.22 -2.29
N ASP A 610 -16.61 20.18 -1.37
CA ASP A 610 -16.19 21.57 -1.65
C ASP A 610 -16.94 22.19 -2.85
N LYS A 611 -18.17 21.72 -3.05
CA LYS A 611 -19.00 22.17 -4.15
C LYS A 611 -19.31 23.64 -3.97
N LYS A 612 -19.18 24.39 -5.06
CA LYS A 612 -19.66 25.76 -5.11
C LYS A 612 -21.18 25.75 -4.93
N VAL A 613 -21.63 26.41 -3.87
CA VAL A 613 -23.05 26.56 -3.54
C VAL A 613 -23.39 28.03 -3.33
N ASN A 614 -24.66 28.35 -3.56
CA ASN A 614 -25.22 29.64 -3.22
C ASN A 614 -25.93 29.53 -1.86
N TRP A 615 -25.40 30.24 -0.87
CA TRP A 615 -25.99 30.34 0.46
C TRP A 615 -27.06 31.42 0.51
N ARG A 616 -28.18 31.16 1.18
CA ARG A 616 -29.18 32.16 1.53
C ARG A 616 -29.89 31.84 2.83
N VAL A 617 -30.39 32.88 3.50
CA VAL A 617 -31.36 32.74 4.57
C VAL A 617 -32.75 32.61 3.94
N GLU A 618 -33.41 31.46 4.11
CA GLU A 618 -34.73 31.19 3.54
C GLU A 618 -35.85 31.71 4.44
N THR A 619 -35.74 31.52 5.74
CA THR A 619 -36.70 32.01 6.75
C THR A 619 -35.97 32.76 7.86
N GLY A 620 -36.63 33.74 8.47
CA GLY A 620 -35.99 34.57 9.50
C GLY A 620 -34.94 35.53 8.92
N THR A 621 -35.18 36.11 7.74
CA THR A 621 -34.24 37.02 7.03
C THR A 621 -33.84 38.27 7.82
N GLY A 622 -34.62 38.67 8.84
CA GLY A 622 -34.26 39.74 9.78
C GLY A 622 -33.38 39.29 10.95
N TYR A 623 -33.05 37.99 11.03
CA TYR A 623 -32.41 37.37 12.19
C TYR A 623 -31.01 36.84 11.92
N GLY A 624 -30.36 37.29 10.84
CA GLY A 624 -28.95 37.05 10.59
C GLY A 624 -28.62 37.09 9.10
N VAL A 625 -27.32 36.95 8.81
CA VAL A 625 -26.80 36.83 7.44
C VAL A 625 -25.88 35.62 7.34
N VAL A 626 -25.82 35.01 6.16
CA VAL A 626 -24.88 33.94 5.83
C VAL A 626 -23.96 34.43 4.71
N ASP A 627 -22.65 34.22 4.86
CA ASP A 627 -21.67 34.59 3.83
C ASP A 627 -21.45 33.48 2.80
N THR A 628 -20.60 33.74 1.80
CA THR A 628 -20.29 32.78 0.73
C THR A 628 -19.55 31.53 1.21
N ASN A 629 -18.95 31.56 2.40
CA ASN A 629 -18.22 30.45 2.99
C ASN A 629 -19.11 29.61 3.94
N GLY A 630 -20.41 29.92 4.01
CA GLY A 630 -21.33 29.23 4.92
C GLY A 630 -21.18 29.66 6.37
N LYS A 631 -20.54 30.80 6.66
CA LYS A 631 -20.52 31.36 8.00
C LYS A 631 -21.76 32.20 8.23
N TYR A 632 -22.51 31.83 9.26
CA TYR A 632 -23.69 32.55 9.71
C TYR A 632 -23.35 33.49 10.87
N THR A 633 -23.83 34.72 10.75
CA THR A 633 -23.71 35.76 11.76
C THR A 633 -25.11 36.26 12.17
N PRO A 634 -25.54 36.00 13.42
CA PRO A 634 -26.81 36.50 13.93
C PRO A 634 -26.76 38.02 14.21
N PRO A 635 -27.92 38.68 14.41
CA PRO A 635 -27.98 40.10 14.75
C PRO A 635 -27.39 40.37 16.13
N ALA A 636 -27.11 41.65 16.41
CA ALA A 636 -26.57 42.07 17.70
C ALA A 636 -27.50 41.75 18.89
N SER A 637 -28.82 41.84 18.67
CA SER A 637 -29.86 41.52 19.64
C SER A 637 -30.88 40.53 19.06
N PHE A 638 -31.30 39.55 19.85
CA PHE A 638 -32.22 38.52 19.36
C PHE A 638 -33.67 38.90 19.70
N PRO A 639 -34.66 38.55 18.86
CA PRO A 639 -36.07 38.74 19.21
C PRO A 639 -36.43 37.91 20.44
N ALA A 640 -37.41 38.36 21.22
CA ALA A 640 -37.82 37.66 22.45
C ALA A 640 -38.20 36.20 22.18
N GLY A 641 -37.81 35.31 23.10
CA GLY A 641 -38.11 33.88 23.03
C GLY A 641 -37.21 33.08 22.09
N TYR A 642 -37.81 32.03 21.52
CA TYR A 642 -37.19 31.12 20.56
C TYR A 642 -37.54 31.50 19.13
N ASN A 643 -36.53 31.79 18.33
CA ASN A 643 -36.65 32.25 16.95
C ASN A 643 -35.84 31.35 16.03
N MET A 644 -36.48 30.74 15.03
CA MET A 644 -35.80 29.84 14.12
C MET A 644 -35.44 30.55 12.81
N VAL A 645 -34.25 30.22 12.31
CA VAL A 645 -33.73 30.68 11.03
C VAL A 645 -33.37 29.46 10.20
N THR A 646 -33.89 29.37 8.99
CA THR A 646 -33.51 28.32 8.04
C THR A 646 -32.53 28.89 7.04
N VAL A 647 -31.33 28.32 6.99
CA VAL A 647 -30.32 28.63 5.97
C VAL A 647 -30.32 27.50 4.94
N THR A 648 -30.21 27.85 3.66
CA THR A 648 -30.21 26.91 2.55
C THR A 648 -28.95 27.08 1.71
N ALA A 649 -28.29 25.98 1.40
CA ALA A 649 -27.26 25.90 0.36
C ALA A 649 -27.88 25.30 -0.90
N VAL A 650 -27.66 25.94 -2.06
CA VAL A 650 -28.14 25.44 -3.36
C VAL A 650 -26.98 25.27 -4.32
N ALA A 651 -26.83 24.07 -4.88
CA ALA A 651 -25.85 23.78 -5.92
C ALA A 651 -26.33 24.24 -7.30
N ASP A 652 -25.39 24.32 -8.25
CA ASP A 652 -25.64 24.73 -9.64
C ASP A 652 -26.64 23.82 -10.37
N ASN A 653 -26.75 22.55 -9.96
CA ASN A 653 -27.72 21.60 -10.51
C ASN A 653 -29.13 21.75 -9.91
N GLY A 654 -29.34 22.71 -9.00
CA GLY A 654 -30.62 22.98 -8.32
C GLY A 654 -30.87 22.16 -7.06
N ASP A 655 -30.02 21.19 -6.74
CA ASP A 655 -30.12 20.46 -5.47
C ASP A 655 -29.83 21.40 -4.30
N LEU A 656 -30.50 21.16 -3.18
CA LEU A 656 -30.36 21.97 -1.98
C LEU A 656 -30.33 21.11 -0.72
N ASP A 657 -29.78 21.70 0.34
CA ASP A 657 -29.93 21.19 1.70
C ASP A 657 -30.13 22.37 2.67
N LYS A 658 -30.66 22.08 3.86
CA LYS A 658 -31.10 23.08 4.83
C LYS A 658 -30.50 22.82 6.21
N VAL A 659 -30.13 23.91 6.89
CA VAL A 659 -29.79 23.90 8.31
C VAL A 659 -30.76 24.80 9.06
N ASN A 660 -31.23 24.32 10.21
CA ASN A 660 -32.12 25.07 11.09
C ASN A 660 -31.36 25.59 12.30
N ILE A 661 -31.43 26.89 12.54
CA ILE A 661 -30.72 27.58 13.61
C ILE A 661 -31.76 28.09 14.60
N LEU A 662 -31.65 27.69 15.86
CA LEU A 662 -32.50 28.22 16.93
C LEU A 662 -31.77 29.34 17.67
N LEU A 663 -32.26 30.57 17.53
CA LEU A 663 -31.81 31.71 18.30
C LEU A 663 -32.61 31.83 19.60
N ILE A 664 -31.91 31.91 20.73
CA ILE A 664 -32.49 32.06 22.06
C ILE A 664 -32.08 33.42 22.65
N SER A 665 -33.07 34.28 22.91
CA SER A 665 -32.79 35.61 23.47
C SER A 665 -32.28 35.57 24.91
N LYS A 666 -31.53 36.59 25.30
CA LYS A 666 -30.81 36.69 26.58
C LYS A 666 -31.68 36.42 27.82
N ASN A 667 -32.95 36.82 27.78
CA ASN A 667 -33.87 36.71 28.92
C ASN A 667 -34.84 35.53 28.81
N THR A 668 -34.67 34.65 27.81
CA THR A 668 -35.53 33.48 27.65
C THR A 668 -35.17 32.40 28.66
N LYS A 669 -36.19 31.92 29.37
CA LYS A 669 -36.13 30.81 30.32
C LYS A 669 -36.71 29.56 29.70
N ALA A 670 -35.95 28.46 29.79
CA ALA A 670 -36.40 27.13 29.43
C ALA A 670 -37.37 26.59 30.49
N GLU A 671 -38.59 27.11 30.51
CA GLU A 671 -39.57 26.83 31.57
C GLU A 671 -40.31 25.50 31.37
N PHE A 672 -40.56 25.13 30.11
CA PHE A 672 -41.35 23.97 29.78
C PHE A 672 -40.46 22.86 29.23
N THR A 673 -40.36 21.76 29.96
CA THR A 673 -39.74 20.53 29.45
C THR A 673 -40.77 19.79 28.59
N ILE A 674 -40.39 19.42 27.37
CA ILE A 674 -41.21 18.61 26.48
C ILE A 674 -40.66 17.18 26.49
N ASN A 675 -41.52 16.20 26.76
CA ASN A 675 -41.17 14.78 26.76
C ASN A 675 -41.92 14.03 25.63
N PRO A 676 -41.21 13.31 24.74
CA PRO A 676 -39.75 13.30 24.62
C PRO A 676 -39.21 14.63 24.04
N SER A 677 -37.95 14.95 24.36
CA SER A 677 -37.29 16.18 23.88
C SER A 677 -36.87 16.08 22.41
N TYR A 678 -36.81 14.87 21.86
CA TYR A 678 -36.71 14.60 20.44
C TYR A 678 -37.24 13.20 20.09
N ASN A 679 -37.57 12.95 18.83
CA ASN A 679 -37.96 11.61 18.39
C ASN A 679 -36.72 10.71 18.22
N GLN A 680 -36.71 9.60 18.95
CA GLN A 680 -35.68 8.56 18.79
C GLN A 680 -35.99 7.62 17.63
N GLU A 681 -37.26 7.49 17.27
CA GLU A 681 -37.71 6.70 16.13
C GLU A 681 -37.90 7.56 14.89
N LEU A 682 -37.65 6.97 13.71
CA LEU A 682 -37.80 7.65 12.43
C LEU A 682 -39.28 7.98 12.16
N LEU A 683 -39.62 9.27 12.10
CA LEU A 683 -40.96 9.70 11.72
C LEU A 683 -41.07 9.80 10.20
N THR A 684 -41.76 8.82 9.62
CA THR A 684 -42.07 8.77 8.18
C THR A 684 -43.39 9.51 7.88
N PRO A 685 -43.77 9.73 6.60
CA PRO A 685 -45.04 10.36 6.25
C PRO A 685 -46.24 9.79 7.00
N ASP A 686 -47.09 10.68 7.49
CA ASP A 686 -48.29 10.39 8.27
C ASP A 686 -48.05 9.71 9.63
N ALA A 687 -46.79 9.55 10.05
CA ALA A 687 -46.47 9.04 11.38
C ALA A 687 -46.98 9.99 12.48
N VAL A 688 -47.52 9.42 13.55
CA VAL A 688 -48.07 10.15 14.68
C VAL A 688 -47.19 9.98 15.90
N MET A 689 -46.87 11.08 16.56
CA MET A 689 -46.08 11.08 17.80
C MET A 689 -46.74 11.96 18.85
N LYS A 690 -46.71 11.53 20.11
CA LYS A 690 -47.22 12.32 21.23
C LYS A 690 -46.06 12.96 21.99
N PHE A 691 -46.23 14.24 22.27
CA PHE A 691 -45.38 15.04 23.15
C PHE A 691 -46.20 15.46 24.36
N SER A 692 -45.54 15.65 25.50
CA SER A 692 -46.19 16.17 26.69
C SER A 692 -45.33 17.20 27.40
N SER A 693 -45.99 18.17 28.02
CA SER A 693 -45.34 19.13 28.91
C SER A 693 -46.26 19.38 30.11
N VAL A 694 -45.65 19.73 31.24
CA VAL A 694 -46.37 19.96 32.49
C VAL A 694 -46.37 21.44 32.83
N GLY A 695 -47.51 21.91 33.33
CA GLY A 695 -47.69 23.23 33.88
C GLY A 695 -48.20 23.18 35.32
N ASN A 696 -48.32 24.35 35.93
CA ASN A 696 -48.94 24.56 37.24
C ASN A 696 -49.80 25.84 37.18
N ASP A 697 -50.47 26.17 38.28
CA ASP A 697 -51.36 27.33 38.42
C ASP A 697 -50.72 28.68 38.03
N LEU A 698 -49.38 28.78 38.04
CA LEU A 698 -48.61 29.99 37.70
C LEU A 698 -47.98 29.94 36.30
N THR A 699 -47.89 28.74 35.71
CA THR A 699 -47.18 28.48 34.45
C THR A 699 -47.90 27.42 33.61
N SER A 700 -48.68 27.86 32.61
CA SER A 700 -49.33 26.94 31.67
C SER A 700 -48.61 26.91 30.31
N PRO A 701 -48.19 25.72 29.80
CA PRO A 701 -47.68 25.52 28.44
C PRO A 701 -48.83 25.61 27.43
N SER A 702 -49.31 26.83 27.20
CA SER A 702 -50.61 27.12 26.59
C SER A 702 -50.55 27.33 25.07
N GLU A 703 -49.39 27.71 24.54
CA GLU A 703 -49.22 28.02 23.11
C GLU A 703 -48.24 27.05 22.46
N TRP A 704 -48.75 26.06 21.74
CA TRP A 704 -47.96 25.07 21.00
C TRP A 704 -47.87 25.46 19.52
N SER A 705 -46.68 25.41 18.94
CA SER A 705 -46.43 25.78 17.54
C SER A 705 -45.29 24.98 16.94
N LEU A 706 -45.26 24.87 15.61
CA LEU A 706 -44.21 24.19 14.85
C LEU A 706 -43.34 25.23 14.13
N MET A 707 -42.03 25.00 14.07
CA MET A 707 -41.08 25.86 13.35
C MET A 707 -40.13 24.99 12.49
N PRO A 708 -40.21 25.03 11.15
CA PRO A 708 -41.27 25.67 10.36
C PRO A 708 -42.63 25.00 10.60
N GLU A 709 -43.71 25.60 10.10
CA GLU A 709 -45.07 25.02 10.14
C GLU A 709 -45.16 23.80 9.20
N ARG A 710 -44.61 22.68 9.66
CA ARG A 710 -44.48 21.45 8.87
C ARG A 710 -45.07 20.28 9.65
N GLY A 711 -46.13 19.68 9.09
CA GLY A 711 -46.98 18.72 9.78
C GLY A 711 -48.17 19.38 10.48
N ASN A 712 -48.87 18.63 11.32
CA ASN A 712 -50.01 19.13 12.11
C ASN A 712 -49.82 18.80 13.59
N ILE A 713 -50.28 19.69 14.47
CA ILE A 713 -50.27 19.46 15.90
C ILE A 713 -51.64 19.72 16.52
N LYS A 714 -52.09 18.77 17.33
CA LYS A 714 -53.33 18.86 18.09
C LYS A 714 -53.05 18.68 19.57
N VAL A 715 -53.33 19.71 20.36
CA VAL A 715 -53.20 19.67 21.82
C VAL A 715 -54.54 19.23 22.41
N GLY A 716 -54.51 18.23 23.28
CA GLY A 716 -55.68 17.79 24.04
C GLY A 716 -55.97 18.71 25.24
N GLU A 717 -57.12 18.51 25.88
CA GLU A 717 -57.41 19.16 27.17
C GLU A 717 -56.38 18.74 28.23
N PRO A 718 -55.99 19.65 29.14
CA PRO A 718 -55.03 19.33 30.19
C PRO A 718 -55.59 18.27 31.15
N GLU A 719 -54.77 17.28 31.48
CA GLU A 719 -55.08 16.27 32.49
C GLU A 719 -54.47 16.70 33.83
N VAL A 720 -55.28 16.77 34.89
CA VAL A 720 -54.76 17.02 36.25
C VAL A 720 -54.07 15.75 36.74
N THR A 721 -52.79 15.88 37.07
CA THR A 721 -51.94 14.81 37.59
C THR A 721 -51.22 15.29 38.85
N LYS A 722 -50.54 14.40 39.57
CA LYS A 722 -49.77 14.76 40.77
C LYS A 722 -48.27 14.80 40.45
N ASP A 723 -47.57 15.81 40.94
CA ASP A 723 -46.10 15.87 40.90
C ASP A 723 -45.48 14.91 41.94
N GLU A 724 -44.13 14.88 42.00
CA GLU A 724 -43.38 14.05 42.96
C GLU A 724 -43.61 14.43 44.44
N PHE A 725 -44.22 15.59 44.70
CA PHE A 725 -44.56 16.10 46.02
C PHE A 725 -46.06 16.03 46.34
N GLY A 726 -46.89 15.51 45.42
CA GLY A 726 -48.34 15.38 45.59
C GLY A 726 -49.16 16.65 45.26
N ASN A 727 -48.55 17.67 44.65
CA ASN A 727 -49.27 18.85 44.17
C ASN A 727 -49.98 18.56 42.84
N ASP A 728 -51.13 19.20 42.63
CA ASP A 728 -51.81 19.15 41.33
C ASP A 728 -50.98 19.89 40.27
N ILE A 729 -50.69 19.20 39.17
CA ILE A 729 -50.05 19.74 37.97
C ILE A 729 -50.89 19.41 36.75
N GLU A 730 -50.90 20.32 35.79
CA GLU A 730 -51.62 20.14 34.53
C GLU A 730 -50.69 19.53 33.49
N LYS A 731 -51.01 18.33 33.01
CA LYS A 731 -50.28 17.67 31.93
C LYS A 731 -50.96 17.94 30.60
N TYR A 732 -50.25 18.62 29.72
CA TYR A 732 -50.70 18.90 28.35
C TYR A 732 -50.11 17.85 27.42
N THR A 733 -50.95 17.22 26.60
CA THR A 733 -50.51 16.25 25.58
C THR A 733 -50.77 16.81 24.18
N ALA A 734 -49.69 16.97 23.42
CA ALA A 734 -49.74 17.39 22.03
C ALA A 734 -49.47 16.21 21.10
N THR A 735 -50.41 15.94 20.20
CA THR A 735 -50.28 14.90 19.16
C THR A 735 -49.81 15.55 17.88
N TYR A 736 -48.57 15.25 17.48
CA TYR A 736 -47.97 15.65 16.21
C TYR A 736 -48.26 14.59 15.14
N THR A 737 -48.61 15.03 13.94
CA THR A 737 -48.76 14.20 12.74
C THR A 737 -47.79 14.70 11.68
N ALA A 738 -46.88 13.84 11.25
CA ALA A 738 -45.91 14.14 10.21
C ALA A 738 -46.62 14.45 8.87
N PRO A 739 -46.09 15.38 8.06
CA PRO A 739 -46.67 15.70 6.76
C PRO A 739 -46.59 14.49 5.81
N SER A 740 -47.53 14.39 4.87
CA SER A 740 -47.60 13.28 3.91
C SER A 740 -46.53 13.36 2.80
N ASP A 741 -45.94 14.55 2.59
CA ASP A 741 -45.08 14.88 1.45
C ASP A 741 -43.58 14.97 1.80
N ILE A 742 -43.09 14.16 2.74
CA ILE A 742 -41.65 14.16 3.10
C ILE A 742 -40.81 13.59 1.94
N THR A 743 -39.97 14.43 1.34
CA THR A 743 -39.10 14.06 0.21
C THR A 743 -37.65 13.83 0.58
N CYS A 744 -37.18 14.46 1.65
CA CYS A 744 -35.85 14.34 2.19
C CYS A 744 -35.94 14.45 3.71
N SER A 745 -34.82 14.22 4.38
CA SER A 745 -34.78 14.36 5.83
C SER A 745 -34.94 15.83 6.24
N GLU A 746 -35.86 16.13 7.14
CA GLU A 746 -36.19 17.50 7.58
C GLU A 746 -36.09 17.61 9.10
N ILE A 747 -35.88 18.83 9.59
CA ILE A 747 -35.95 19.15 11.02
C ILE A 747 -37.08 20.14 11.26
N VAL A 748 -37.92 19.82 12.23
CA VAL A 748 -39.02 20.66 12.72
C VAL A 748 -38.85 20.83 14.23
N LEU A 749 -38.98 22.05 14.70
CA LEU A 749 -38.98 22.34 16.13
C LEU A 749 -40.43 22.40 16.62
N LEU A 750 -40.75 21.59 17.62
CA LEU A 750 -41.95 21.77 18.40
C LEU A 750 -41.67 22.78 19.51
N ARG A 751 -42.32 23.94 19.47
CA ARG A 751 -42.19 25.00 20.48
C ARG A 751 -43.45 25.07 21.34
N VAL A 752 -43.25 25.29 22.63
CA VAL A 752 -44.32 25.66 23.57
C VAL A 752 -43.98 26.93 24.32
N THR A 753 -44.95 27.83 24.48
CA THR A 753 -44.81 29.08 25.25
C THR A 753 -45.95 29.26 26.23
N HIS A 754 -45.70 30.10 27.25
CA HIS A 754 -46.75 30.62 28.09
C HIS A 754 -47.47 31.73 27.32
N LYS A 755 -48.80 31.77 27.41
CA LYS A 755 -49.63 32.81 26.80
C LYS A 755 -49.08 34.22 27.04
N ASN A 756 -48.88 34.98 25.97
CA ASN A 756 -48.34 36.35 25.98
C ASN A 756 -46.95 36.51 26.63
N LYS A 757 -46.19 35.43 26.86
CA LYS A 757 -44.86 35.47 27.49
C LYS A 757 -43.86 34.62 26.68
N PRO A 758 -43.41 35.10 25.50
CA PRO A 758 -42.52 34.35 24.61
C PRO A 758 -41.16 33.99 25.23
N ASN A 759 -40.75 34.71 26.29
CA ASN A 759 -39.52 34.43 27.04
C ASN A 759 -39.65 33.26 28.04
N ARG A 760 -40.82 32.64 28.18
CA ARG A 760 -41.02 31.43 28.99
C ARG A 760 -41.43 30.32 28.04
N ALA A 761 -40.46 29.48 27.66
CA ALA A 761 -40.61 28.62 26.50
C ALA A 761 -39.95 27.24 26.68
N GLY A 762 -40.46 26.26 25.96
CA GLY A 762 -39.90 24.92 25.80
C GLY A 762 -39.76 24.56 24.33
N TYR A 763 -38.86 23.64 24.00
CA TYR A 763 -38.82 23.07 22.66
C TYR A 763 -38.45 21.59 22.66
N ALA A 764 -38.88 20.89 21.61
CA ALA A 764 -38.46 19.55 21.25
C ALA A 764 -38.07 19.51 19.77
N LEU A 765 -37.08 18.68 19.43
CA LEU A 765 -36.62 18.51 18.06
C LEU A 765 -37.33 17.33 17.40
N ILE A 766 -37.93 17.55 16.23
CA ILE A 766 -38.57 16.51 15.44
C ILE A 766 -37.75 16.33 14.15
N THR A 767 -37.24 15.13 13.95
CA THR A 767 -36.54 14.69 12.74
C THR A 767 -37.52 13.88 11.90
N LEU A 768 -37.74 14.34 10.67
CA LEU A 768 -38.63 13.71 9.70
C LEU A 768 -37.81 13.02 8.64
N GLU A 769 -38.30 11.88 8.17
CA GLU A 769 -37.58 11.04 7.22
C GLU A 769 -38.50 10.58 6.09
N PRO A 770 -38.01 10.52 4.84
CA PRO A 770 -38.82 10.03 3.74
C PRO A 770 -39.12 8.53 3.91
N LYS A 771 -40.30 8.11 3.45
CA LYS A 771 -40.59 6.69 3.27
C LYS A 771 -39.81 6.18 2.04
N ILE A 772 -39.01 5.14 2.21
CA ILE A 772 -38.49 4.36 1.08
C ILE A 772 -39.61 3.41 0.65
N SER A 773 -39.87 3.36 -0.65
CA SER A 773 -40.84 2.48 -1.30
C SER A 773 -40.44 1.01 -1.20
#